data_AF-A0A3F2RNM2-F1
#
_entry.id   AF-A0A3F2RNM2-F1
#
_cell.length_a   1.000
_cell.length_b   1.000
_cell.length_c   1.000
_cell.angle_alpha   90.00
_cell.angle_beta   90.00
_cell.angle_gamma   90.00
#
_symmetry.space_group_name_H-M   'P 1'
#
loop_
_entity.id
_entity.type
_entity.pdbx_description
1 polymer ?
#
loop_
_entity_poly.entity_id
_entity_poly.type
_entity_poly.pdbx_seq_one_letter_code
_entity_poly.pdbx_strand_id
1 'polypeptide(L)'
;MQRQILRRLPRTIARSSTAAKAASTSLLSRQFSAQVPVKQTNLFINNKFVPSSTGATFDTFNPATEEKIASVAEATPADVDAAVSAARAAFEGPWRTMDAAQRGRLLYTLADLIEKNADELAQLESLDAGKPTFLTKVLDVQACVNVLRYYAGWADKIHGSTIPISGPYLCYTKQEPVGVCGQIIPWNFPLIMMSWKLGPALTTGNTVVLKPAEQTSLTALRVAELIVEAGFPEGVVNIVTGGGATVGAHLAQHPNVDKIAFTGSTETGLNIMRSSHVDSLKRVTLELGGKSANIILDDADIDLAIRQSQVGLFLNAGQVCISGSRVYVQEGIYDEFVRRSAEAAQSMKIGDPFDLTTQHGPQVDGAQFKKIMGYIEAGQKDGARLVSGGKQWGSKGYFIEPTVFADVTEDMSIAREEIFGPVMSIIKFKSIDEVIKRANNSEFGLGAGVVTSNLDNAIKISNGVRTGTVYVNCYTVIEPNTPFGGFKNSGIGREQGELGLRNYLENKTFLSIWDGDYVESNKMSFMNIAGTQSVDDPEYRYRMPRLMAKIEGRGNGIKTLVVNCADIATSLHRSTAEVCKFFGTELGAQSKYDEKTDRAIVNGAFDASVMQQHLSKYIEGFVLCPSCRLPETKYKFKGQLIFHKCYACGAVDPVDMNHKLTTFIFKEHTAAKRGTKDDKKKKKEKKEKKEKKSHDEPEEESSTKEKKEKKEKKDKKEKKDKKDKKDKKKKHHKEKSADKDTSGADDDDVVWHTDLSAEAVAARAAEAEAIEAAAAAAMEASAAEEVVATLDNLQVDDENALDSAVSNLKCYLESSHSETEIFEELCRQQTYAALPVTDRLVVFFRAAFTDQVLASNQVSKYTPVLEKIIEGQHSQYQLLALTEHFCAVEHPALLTSYPILLKLLYDEDVLEEESLVAWATNGVRKEYAHWAVTDELAEKLNALLKPFIEWLENAEEESEDEDDE
;
A
#
# COMPACT_ATOMS: atom_id res chain seq x y z
N MET A 1 11.66 16.70 26.69
CA MET A 1 11.70 15.33 26.14
C MET A 1 12.96 15.12 25.27
N GLN A 2 14.13 14.86 25.88
CA GLN A 2 15.35 14.45 25.16
C GLN A 2 16.25 13.64 26.11
N ARG A 3 16.09 12.30 26.18
CA ARG A 3 17.08 11.34 26.78
C ARG A 3 16.74 9.83 26.74
N GLN A 4 15.52 9.42 26.37
CA GLN A 4 15.06 8.03 26.58
C GLN A 4 15.32 7.01 25.45
N ILE A 5 15.75 7.42 24.24
CA ILE A 5 15.89 6.50 23.08
C ILE A 5 17.33 5.96 22.94
N LEU A 6 17.92 5.45 24.03
CA LEU A 6 19.31 4.91 24.03
C LEU A 6 19.55 3.69 24.94
N ARG A 7 18.50 2.95 25.36
CA ARG A 7 18.63 1.74 26.21
C ARG A 7 17.65 0.61 25.91
N ARG A 8 17.70 0.02 24.70
CA ARG A 8 17.19 -1.35 24.44
C ARG A 8 18.15 -2.15 23.54
N LEU A 9 19.22 -2.67 24.15
CA LEU A 9 20.00 -3.82 23.67
C LEU A 9 20.27 -4.73 24.89
N PRO A 10 20.07 -6.06 24.79
CA PRO A 10 20.08 -6.94 25.96
C PRO A 10 21.49 -7.19 26.51
N ARG A 11 21.75 -6.71 27.73
CA ARG A 11 22.92 -7.10 28.55
C ARG A 11 22.55 -8.25 29.50
N THR A 12 22.45 -9.47 28.99
CA THR A 12 22.04 -10.65 29.79
C THR A 12 22.90 -11.90 29.52
N ILE A 13 24.23 -11.76 29.56
CA ILE A 13 25.16 -12.89 29.74
C ILE A 13 26.07 -12.64 30.95
N ALA A 14 25.50 -12.76 32.15
CA ALA A 14 26.20 -13.09 33.41
C ALA A 14 25.18 -13.33 34.54
N ARG A 15 25.50 -14.26 35.45
CA ARG A 15 24.84 -14.46 36.77
C ARG A 15 23.36 -14.91 36.76
N SER A 16 23.13 -16.15 36.34
CA SER A 16 22.31 -17.07 37.15
C SER A 16 22.95 -18.45 37.11
N SER A 17 23.37 -18.97 38.27
CA SER A 17 24.14 -20.21 38.38
C SER A 17 23.29 -21.38 38.86
N THR A 18 23.70 -22.58 38.46
CA THR A 18 23.19 -23.91 38.89
C THR A 18 21.77 -24.31 38.49
N ALA A 19 20.74 -23.46 38.53
CA ALA A 19 19.36 -23.89 38.18
C ALA A 19 19.13 -24.09 36.66
N ALA A 20 19.56 -23.14 35.82
CA ALA A 20 19.32 -23.14 34.37
C ALA A 20 19.98 -24.31 33.60
N LYS A 21 20.88 -25.06 34.24
CA LYS A 21 21.69 -26.12 33.59
C LYS A 21 20.92 -27.41 33.26
N ALA A 22 19.71 -27.60 33.77
CA ALA A 22 18.89 -28.79 33.48
C ALA A 22 17.84 -28.53 32.38
N ALA A 23 17.09 -27.43 32.47
CA ALA A 23 16.03 -27.09 31.52
C ALA A 23 16.58 -26.62 30.15
N SER A 24 17.74 -25.96 30.11
CA SER A 24 18.35 -25.51 28.84
C SER A 24 18.75 -26.67 27.92
N THR A 25 18.95 -27.87 28.44
CA THR A 25 19.49 -29.03 27.69
C THR A 25 18.49 -29.73 26.78
N SER A 26 17.17 -29.62 27.01
CA SER A 26 16.16 -30.28 26.17
C SER A 26 15.76 -29.45 24.95
N LEU A 27 15.73 -28.12 25.07
CA LEU A 27 15.36 -27.21 23.96
C LEU A 27 16.52 -26.94 22.98
N LEU A 28 17.77 -27.12 23.40
CA LEU A 28 18.96 -27.05 22.53
C LEU A 28 19.17 -28.31 21.65
N SER A 29 18.21 -29.23 21.61
CA SER A 29 18.41 -30.60 21.06
C SER A 29 18.05 -30.79 19.58
N ARG A 30 17.46 -29.81 18.89
CA ARG A 30 17.43 -29.80 17.41
C ARG A 30 18.82 -29.44 16.87
N GLN A 31 19.76 -30.38 16.94
CA GLN A 31 21.00 -30.30 16.19
C GLN A 31 20.67 -30.37 14.70
N PHE A 32 21.12 -29.38 13.92
CA PHE A 32 21.20 -29.54 12.47
C PHE A 32 22.22 -30.64 12.14
N SER A 33 21.94 -31.45 11.12
CA SER A 33 22.73 -32.61 10.76
C SER A 33 23.03 -32.61 9.27
N ALA A 34 24.27 -32.95 8.91
CA ALA A 34 24.68 -33.21 7.53
C ALA A 34 24.00 -34.45 6.92
N GLN A 35 23.32 -35.29 7.74
CA GLN A 35 22.57 -36.46 7.28
C GLN A 35 21.17 -36.10 6.74
N VAL A 36 21.12 -35.16 5.79
CA VAL A 36 19.89 -34.78 5.10
C VAL A 36 19.57 -35.82 4.02
N PRO A 37 18.37 -36.41 3.98
CA PRO A 37 18.01 -37.38 2.96
C PRO A 37 17.80 -36.70 1.60
N VAL A 38 18.74 -36.90 0.66
CA VAL A 38 18.57 -36.46 -0.73
C VAL A 38 17.50 -37.32 -1.41
N LYS A 39 16.27 -36.82 -1.43
CA LYS A 39 15.09 -37.53 -1.98
C LYS A 39 15.13 -37.69 -3.49
N GLN A 40 15.70 -36.72 -4.21
CA GLN A 40 15.54 -36.63 -5.66
C GLN A 40 16.74 -35.99 -6.35
N THR A 41 17.19 -36.62 -7.44
CA THR A 41 18.36 -36.19 -8.23
C THR A 41 18.12 -36.23 -9.75
N ASN A 42 16.89 -36.55 -10.16
CA ASN A 42 16.43 -36.60 -11.55
C ASN A 42 15.97 -35.22 -12.05
N LEU A 43 15.87 -35.05 -13.38
CA LEU A 43 15.27 -33.88 -14.01
C LEU A 43 13.79 -33.78 -13.65
N PHE A 44 13.26 -32.57 -13.50
CA PHE A 44 11.82 -32.36 -13.27
C PHE A 44 11.18 -31.80 -14.54
N ILE A 45 10.43 -32.64 -15.26
CA ILE A 45 9.79 -32.25 -16.53
C ILE A 45 8.34 -32.68 -16.47
N ASN A 46 7.41 -31.75 -16.77
CA ASN A 46 5.98 -32.05 -16.83
C ASN A 46 5.45 -32.75 -15.55
N ASN A 47 5.77 -32.19 -14.38
CA ASN A 47 5.48 -32.73 -13.04
C ASN A 47 6.02 -34.14 -12.74
N LYS A 48 6.95 -34.66 -13.55
CA LYS A 48 7.53 -36.00 -13.40
C LYS A 48 9.04 -35.90 -13.22
N PHE A 49 9.57 -36.70 -12.30
CA PHE A 49 11.00 -36.87 -12.14
C PHE A 49 11.50 -37.93 -13.13
N VAL A 50 12.40 -37.53 -14.02
CA VAL A 50 12.88 -38.36 -15.14
C VAL A 50 14.42 -38.32 -15.21
N PRO A 51 15.09 -39.45 -15.52
CA PRO A 51 16.52 -39.45 -15.75
C PRO A 51 16.86 -38.63 -17.01
N SER A 52 18.13 -38.25 -17.15
CA SER A 52 18.67 -37.76 -18.43
C SER A 52 18.34 -38.73 -19.56
N SER A 53 17.97 -38.21 -20.74
CA SER A 53 17.73 -39.00 -21.96
C SER A 53 18.91 -39.90 -22.38
N THR A 54 20.12 -39.61 -21.91
CA THR A 54 21.32 -40.45 -22.12
C THR A 54 21.75 -41.26 -20.90
N GLY A 55 21.05 -41.10 -19.77
CA GLY A 55 21.44 -41.64 -18.47
C GLY A 55 22.67 -40.97 -17.83
N ALA A 56 23.15 -39.86 -18.40
CA ALA A 56 24.28 -39.11 -17.87
C ALA A 56 23.98 -38.45 -16.52
N THR A 57 25.01 -38.37 -15.67
CA THR A 57 24.97 -37.72 -14.35
C THR A 57 26.29 -37.00 -14.05
N PHE A 58 26.20 -35.87 -13.35
CA PHE A 58 27.33 -35.22 -12.70
C PHE A 58 27.25 -35.38 -11.17
N ASP A 59 28.34 -35.12 -10.46
CA ASP A 59 28.40 -35.25 -9.00
C ASP A 59 28.38 -33.87 -8.32
N THR A 60 27.63 -33.73 -7.22
CA THR A 60 27.69 -32.57 -6.31
C THR A 60 28.37 -32.96 -5.00
N PHE A 61 29.03 -31.99 -4.36
CA PHE A 61 30.01 -32.18 -3.29
C PHE A 61 29.78 -31.19 -2.15
N ASN A 62 29.91 -31.65 -0.91
CA ASN A 62 29.84 -30.78 0.26
C ASN A 62 31.12 -29.94 0.35
N PRO A 63 31.08 -28.59 0.25
CA PRO A 63 32.29 -27.76 0.21
C PRO A 63 33.06 -27.70 1.54
N ALA A 64 32.46 -28.12 2.65
CA ALA A 64 33.12 -28.19 3.96
C ALA A 64 33.91 -29.50 4.13
N THR A 65 33.55 -30.56 3.41
CA THR A 65 34.20 -31.88 3.52
C THR A 65 34.82 -32.39 2.22
N GLU A 66 34.59 -31.74 1.07
CA GLU A 66 35.02 -32.18 -0.27
C GLU A 66 34.45 -33.57 -0.67
N GLU A 67 33.48 -34.08 0.10
CA GLU A 67 32.88 -35.39 -0.10
C GLU A 67 31.64 -35.28 -0.99
N LYS A 68 31.48 -36.24 -1.90
CA LYS A 68 30.33 -36.36 -2.78
C LYS A 68 29.05 -36.54 -1.97
N ILE A 69 28.06 -35.70 -2.23
CA ILE A 69 26.71 -35.80 -1.66
C ILE A 69 25.87 -36.78 -2.49
N ALA A 70 25.81 -36.55 -3.81
CA ALA A 70 24.92 -37.27 -4.73
C ALA A 70 25.43 -37.22 -6.18
N SER A 71 24.85 -38.08 -7.03
CA SER A 71 24.89 -37.94 -8.49
C SER A 71 23.56 -37.39 -8.99
N VAL A 72 23.61 -36.30 -9.75
CA VAL A 72 22.47 -35.56 -10.30
C VAL A 72 22.42 -35.75 -11.82
N ALA A 73 21.22 -35.93 -12.38
CA ALA A 73 21.04 -36.14 -13.81
C ALA A 73 21.59 -34.95 -14.63
N GLU A 74 22.38 -35.25 -15.66
CA GLU A 74 22.87 -34.24 -16.60
C GLU A 74 21.94 -34.17 -17.82
N ALA A 75 21.13 -33.11 -17.89
CA ALA A 75 20.29 -32.85 -19.04
C ALA A 75 21.13 -32.67 -20.32
N THR A 76 20.62 -33.17 -21.43
CA THR A 76 21.14 -32.90 -22.77
C THR A 76 20.27 -31.83 -23.45
N PRO A 77 20.67 -31.31 -24.63
CA PRO A 77 19.79 -30.49 -25.47
C PRO A 77 18.39 -31.09 -25.67
N ALA A 78 18.27 -32.41 -25.86
CA ALA A 78 16.97 -33.07 -26.05
C ALA A 78 16.07 -33.04 -24.80
N ASP A 79 16.67 -33.05 -23.60
CA ASP A 79 15.93 -32.92 -22.34
C ASP A 79 15.44 -31.47 -22.13
N VAL A 80 16.23 -30.48 -22.58
CA VAL A 80 15.83 -29.07 -22.61
C VAL A 80 14.72 -28.85 -23.64
N ASP A 81 14.81 -29.45 -24.83
CA ASP A 81 13.77 -29.39 -25.87
C ASP A 81 12.44 -29.98 -25.35
N ALA A 82 12.51 -31.09 -24.60
CA ALA A 82 11.36 -31.70 -23.94
C ALA A 82 10.77 -30.79 -22.84
N ALA A 83 11.61 -30.18 -21.99
CA ALA A 83 11.18 -29.25 -20.97
C ALA A 83 10.53 -27.97 -21.55
N VAL A 84 11.08 -27.40 -22.62
CA VAL A 84 10.48 -26.26 -23.32
C VAL A 84 9.18 -26.65 -24.02
N SER A 85 9.09 -27.86 -24.57
CA SER A 85 7.85 -28.38 -25.17
C SER A 85 6.74 -28.54 -24.13
N ALA A 86 7.05 -29.06 -22.94
CA ALA A 86 6.12 -29.11 -21.81
C ALA A 86 5.70 -27.71 -21.34
N ALA A 87 6.65 -26.78 -21.20
CA ALA A 87 6.37 -25.39 -20.85
C ALA A 87 5.46 -24.68 -21.88
N ARG A 88 5.66 -24.93 -23.18
CA ARG A 88 4.79 -24.39 -24.24
C ARG A 88 3.39 -24.97 -24.18
N ALA A 89 3.26 -26.29 -24.04
CA ALA A 89 1.96 -26.96 -23.92
C ALA A 89 1.17 -26.48 -22.69
N ALA A 90 1.85 -26.29 -21.54
CA ALA A 90 1.26 -25.71 -20.34
C ALA A 90 0.81 -24.25 -20.55
N PHE A 91 1.60 -23.44 -21.26
CA PHE A 91 1.26 -22.03 -21.58
C PHE A 91 0.10 -21.89 -22.58
N GLU A 92 -0.07 -22.85 -23.48
CA GLU A 92 -1.21 -22.88 -24.42
C GLU A 92 -2.44 -23.57 -23.81
N GLY A 93 -2.26 -24.28 -22.70
CA GLY A 93 -3.30 -24.95 -21.92
C GLY A 93 -3.90 -24.12 -20.77
N PRO A 94 -4.56 -24.79 -19.80
CA PRO A 94 -5.39 -24.15 -18.78
C PRO A 94 -4.69 -23.11 -17.90
N TRP A 95 -3.37 -23.16 -17.74
CA TRP A 95 -2.61 -22.21 -16.90
C TRP A 95 -2.79 -20.75 -17.35
N ARG A 96 -2.81 -20.51 -18.66
CA ARG A 96 -2.96 -19.16 -19.24
C ARG A 96 -4.39 -18.61 -19.15
N THR A 97 -5.39 -19.49 -19.00
CA THR A 97 -6.80 -19.12 -18.81
C THR A 97 -7.27 -19.27 -17.36
N MET A 98 -6.41 -19.72 -16.46
CA MET A 98 -6.67 -19.82 -15.02
C MET A 98 -6.88 -18.44 -14.41
N ASP A 99 -7.82 -18.32 -13.47
CA ASP A 99 -8.08 -17.07 -12.77
C ASP A 99 -6.81 -16.54 -12.09
N ALA A 100 -6.64 -15.22 -12.14
CA ALA A 100 -5.51 -14.54 -11.53
C ALA A 100 -5.32 -14.90 -10.04
N ALA A 101 -6.41 -14.87 -9.27
CA ALA A 101 -6.43 -15.26 -7.87
C ALA A 101 -6.09 -16.74 -7.64
N GLN A 102 -6.37 -17.65 -8.59
CA GLN A 102 -6.01 -19.07 -8.47
C GLN A 102 -4.49 -19.27 -8.64
N ARG A 103 -3.85 -18.55 -9.58
CA ARG A 103 -2.37 -18.54 -9.69
C ARG A 103 -1.72 -17.96 -8.41
N GLY A 104 -2.31 -16.92 -7.84
CA GLY A 104 -1.90 -16.37 -6.54
C GLY A 104 -1.98 -17.40 -5.42
N ARG A 105 -3.12 -18.11 -5.28
CA ARG A 105 -3.29 -19.18 -4.27
C ARG A 105 -2.23 -20.28 -4.37
N LEU A 106 -1.90 -20.75 -5.58
CA LEU A 106 -0.86 -21.77 -5.77
C LEU A 106 0.53 -21.30 -5.31
N LEU A 107 0.85 -20.01 -5.48
CA LEU A 107 2.09 -19.42 -4.97
C LEU A 107 2.11 -19.23 -3.44
N TYR A 108 0.97 -18.90 -2.83
CA TYR A 108 0.82 -18.93 -1.37
C TYR A 108 1.04 -20.36 -0.83
N THR A 109 0.35 -21.36 -1.38
CA THR A 109 0.51 -22.77 -0.97
C THR A 109 1.95 -23.25 -1.11
N LEU A 110 2.66 -22.88 -2.18
CA LEU A 110 4.08 -23.20 -2.34
C LEU A 110 4.96 -22.53 -1.26
N ALA A 111 4.68 -21.27 -0.92
CA ALA A 111 5.40 -20.57 0.15
C ALA A 111 5.16 -21.21 1.52
N ASP A 112 3.91 -21.57 1.83
CA ASP A 112 3.53 -22.24 3.08
C ASP A 112 4.16 -23.63 3.18
N LEU A 113 4.26 -24.37 2.07
CA LEU A 113 4.96 -25.64 2.00
C LEU A 113 6.48 -25.50 2.17
N ILE A 114 7.09 -24.42 1.64
CA ILE A 114 8.51 -24.13 1.85
C ILE A 114 8.78 -23.78 3.32
N GLU A 115 7.93 -22.96 3.94
CA GLU A 115 8.02 -22.61 5.36
C GLU A 115 7.85 -23.83 6.27
N LYS A 116 6.84 -24.68 6.01
CA LYS A 116 6.62 -25.98 6.68
C LYS A 116 7.82 -26.93 6.58
N ASN A 117 8.61 -26.85 5.51
CA ASN A 117 9.80 -27.68 5.29
C ASN A 117 11.12 -26.92 5.55
N ALA A 118 11.09 -25.77 6.24
CA ALA A 118 12.24 -24.88 6.38
C ALA A 118 13.49 -25.52 7.02
N ASP A 119 13.33 -26.40 8.01
CA ASP A 119 14.46 -27.12 8.61
C ASP A 119 15.13 -28.07 7.61
N GLU A 120 14.37 -28.75 6.75
CA GLU A 120 14.92 -29.65 5.72
C GLU A 120 15.63 -28.83 4.62
N LEU A 121 14.96 -27.79 4.12
CA LEU A 121 15.47 -26.95 3.04
C LEU A 121 16.75 -26.20 3.46
N ALA A 122 16.80 -25.64 4.67
CA ALA A 122 17.99 -24.97 5.18
C ALA A 122 19.17 -25.93 5.31
N GLN A 123 18.95 -27.15 5.83
CA GLN A 123 20.02 -28.15 5.96
C GLN A 123 20.51 -28.66 4.59
N LEU A 124 19.61 -28.85 3.62
CA LEU A 124 19.98 -29.28 2.26
C LEU A 124 20.76 -28.21 1.50
N GLU A 125 20.30 -26.96 1.56
CA GLU A 125 20.99 -25.80 0.98
C GLU A 125 22.38 -25.60 1.61
N SER A 126 22.50 -25.80 2.92
CA SER A 126 23.78 -25.78 3.64
C SER A 126 24.70 -26.96 3.32
N LEU A 127 24.15 -28.12 2.94
CA LEU A 127 24.92 -29.29 2.51
C LEU A 127 25.55 -29.08 1.13
N ASP A 128 24.77 -28.59 0.17
CA ASP A 128 25.19 -28.33 -1.23
C ASP A 128 26.06 -27.04 -1.32
N ALA A 129 25.68 -25.95 -0.64
CA ALA A 129 26.31 -24.63 -0.79
C ALA A 129 27.28 -24.23 0.36
N GLY A 130 27.38 -25.00 1.44
CA GLY A 130 28.29 -24.73 2.57
C GLY A 130 27.87 -23.61 3.53
N LYS A 131 26.66 -23.09 3.39
CA LYS A 131 26.20 -21.91 4.14
C LYS A 131 25.89 -22.27 5.61
N PRO A 132 26.24 -21.45 6.63
CA PRO A 132 25.91 -21.80 8.03
C PRO A 132 24.40 -21.97 8.24
N THR A 133 23.96 -23.16 8.63
CA THR A 133 22.55 -23.61 8.54
C THR A 133 21.56 -22.73 9.29
N PHE A 134 21.97 -22.16 10.43
CA PHE A 134 21.16 -21.19 11.14
C PHE A 134 20.87 -19.93 10.29
N LEU A 135 21.89 -19.38 9.63
CA LEU A 135 21.74 -18.24 8.72
C LEU A 135 20.93 -18.61 7.48
N THR A 136 21.15 -19.80 6.90
CA THR A 136 20.36 -20.29 5.76
C THR A 136 18.88 -20.39 6.10
N LYS A 137 18.52 -20.83 7.32
CA LYS A 137 17.13 -20.88 7.76
C LYS A 137 16.52 -19.48 7.91
N VAL A 138 17.16 -18.59 8.68
CA VAL A 138 16.56 -17.28 9.02
C VAL A 138 16.69 -16.22 7.92
N LEU A 139 17.55 -16.43 6.92
CA LEU A 139 17.73 -15.54 5.77
C LEU A 139 17.20 -16.18 4.48
N ASP A 140 17.83 -17.24 3.97
CA ASP A 140 17.54 -17.78 2.64
C ASP A 140 16.12 -18.37 2.52
N VAL A 141 15.70 -19.20 3.48
CA VAL A 141 14.35 -19.79 3.44
C VAL A 141 13.30 -18.71 3.67
N GLN A 142 13.48 -17.82 4.64
CA GLN A 142 12.51 -16.76 4.90
C GLN A 142 12.40 -15.77 3.74
N ALA A 143 13.51 -15.38 3.11
CA ALA A 143 13.49 -14.55 1.91
C ALA A 143 12.78 -15.25 0.74
N CYS A 144 12.98 -16.57 0.56
CA CYS A 144 12.26 -17.37 -0.43
C CYS A 144 10.74 -17.32 -0.21
N VAL A 145 10.29 -17.57 1.03
CA VAL A 145 8.88 -17.50 1.44
C VAL A 145 8.31 -16.09 1.23
N ASN A 146 9.02 -15.05 1.69
CA ASN A 146 8.57 -13.66 1.60
C ASN A 146 8.42 -13.20 0.13
N VAL A 147 9.36 -13.58 -0.75
CA VAL A 147 9.29 -13.29 -2.19
C VAL A 147 8.10 -14.00 -2.84
N LEU A 148 7.86 -15.26 -2.53
CA LEU A 148 6.72 -16.00 -3.08
C LEU A 148 5.38 -15.43 -2.59
N ARG A 149 5.23 -15.11 -1.29
CA ARG A 149 4.02 -14.48 -0.73
C ARG A 149 3.79 -13.07 -1.31
N TYR A 150 4.84 -12.27 -1.50
CA TYR A 150 4.74 -10.95 -2.14
C TYR A 150 4.23 -11.05 -3.58
N TYR A 151 4.80 -11.95 -4.37
CA TYR A 151 4.39 -12.13 -5.76
C TYR A 151 3.03 -12.85 -5.90
N ALA A 152 2.67 -13.75 -4.99
CA ALA A 152 1.32 -14.32 -4.91
C ALA A 152 0.25 -13.21 -4.79
N GLY A 153 0.51 -12.21 -3.94
CA GLY A 153 -0.34 -11.04 -3.76
C GLY A 153 -0.45 -10.10 -4.97
N TRP A 154 0.43 -10.23 -5.98
CA TRP A 154 0.38 -9.44 -7.23
C TRP A 154 -0.50 -10.03 -8.33
N ALA A 155 -0.88 -11.31 -8.24
CA ALA A 155 -1.37 -12.06 -9.41
C ALA A 155 -2.64 -11.47 -10.05
N ASP A 156 -3.50 -10.88 -9.24
CA ASP A 156 -4.77 -10.22 -9.60
C ASP A 156 -4.68 -8.68 -9.70
N LYS A 157 -3.48 -8.09 -9.47
CA LYS A 157 -3.23 -6.63 -9.49
C LYS A 157 -2.45 -6.17 -10.72
N ILE A 158 -2.31 -7.05 -11.71
CA ILE A 158 -1.61 -6.79 -12.98
C ILE A 158 -2.55 -6.03 -13.93
N HIS A 159 -2.51 -4.70 -13.84
CA HIS A 159 -3.43 -3.84 -14.57
C HIS A 159 -2.88 -3.34 -15.91
N GLY A 160 -3.80 -3.15 -16.86
CA GLY A 160 -3.57 -2.31 -18.03
C GLY A 160 -3.82 -0.83 -17.73
N SER A 161 -4.04 -0.03 -18.78
CA SER A 161 -4.44 1.37 -18.66
C SER A 161 -5.40 1.75 -19.78
N THR A 162 -6.44 2.51 -19.46
CA THR A 162 -7.24 3.22 -20.47
C THR A 162 -6.47 4.48 -20.93
N ILE A 163 -6.48 4.78 -22.22
CA ILE A 163 -5.69 5.87 -22.79
C ILE A 163 -6.61 6.86 -23.52
N PRO A 164 -6.73 8.12 -23.07
CA PRO A 164 -7.58 9.13 -23.71
C PRO A 164 -6.92 9.67 -24.99
N ILE A 165 -7.01 8.90 -26.08
CA ILE A 165 -6.56 9.32 -27.42
C ILE A 165 -7.58 10.24 -28.10
N SER A 166 -7.16 10.96 -29.14
CA SER A 166 -8.04 11.85 -29.90
C SER A 166 -8.97 11.08 -30.85
N GLY A 167 -10.25 11.45 -30.88
CA GLY A 167 -11.27 10.87 -31.77
C GLY A 167 -12.20 9.85 -31.07
N PRO A 168 -13.20 9.32 -31.80
CA PRO A 168 -14.17 8.35 -31.26
C PRO A 168 -13.55 6.95 -31.18
N TYR A 169 -12.64 6.75 -30.23
CA TYR A 169 -11.92 5.48 -30.06
C TYR A 169 -11.88 5.03 -28.60
N LEU A 170 -12.23 3.76 -28.35
CA LEU A 170 -11.86 3.08 -27.12
C LEU A 170 -10.42 2.59 -27.26
N CYS A 171 -9.52 3.13 -26.43
CA CYS A 171 -8.12 2.71 -26.37
C CYS A 171 -7.77 2.24 -24.95
N TYR A 172 -7.25 1.02 -24.84
CA TYR A 172 -6.74 0.47 -23.58
C TYR A 172 -5.58 -0.49 -23.83
N THR A 173 -4.70 -0.66 -22.85
CA THR A 173 -3.65 -1.68 -22.85
C THR A 173 -4.06 -2.90 -22.03
N LYS A 174 -3.48 -4.05 -22.37
CA LYS A 174 -3.43 -5.23 -21.52
C LYS A 174 -1.98 -5.65 -21.36
N GLN A 175 -1.60 -6.02 -20.14
CA GLN A 175 -0.35 -6.70 -19.86
C GLN A 175 -0.61 -8.21 -19.95
N GLU A 176 0.10 -8.90 -20.84
CA GLU A 176 0.02 -10.37 -21.01
C GLU A 176 1.35 -11.01 -20.63
N PRO A 177 1.38 -12.26 -20.15
CA PRO A 177 2.63 -13.00 -20.00
C PRO A 177 3.39 -13.10 -21.33
N VAL A 178 4.72 -13.00 -21.28
CA VAL A 178 5.61 -13.12 -22.45
C VAL A 178 5.65 -14.54 -23.05
N GLY A 179 5.36 -15.57 -22.25
CA GLY A 179 5.25 -16.97 -22.66
C GLY A 179 6.17 -17.91 -21.87
N VAL A 180 7.01 -18.66 -22.58
CA VAL A 180 7.97 -19.59 -21.98
C VAL A 180 9.23 -18.84 -21.57
N CYS A 181 9.57 -18.91 -20.29
CA CYS A 181 10.73 -18.27 -19.68
C CYS A 181 11.84 -19.28 -19.38
N GLY A 182 12.97 -19.17 -20.07
CA GLY A 182 14.22 -19.84 -19.69
C GLY A 182 14.90 -19.07 -18.57
N GLN A 183 15.14 -19.72 -17.44
CA GLN A 183 15.67 -19.08 -16.23
C GLN A 183 16.93 -19.81 -15.76
N ILE A 184 18.01 -19.08 -15.50
CA ILE A 184 19.31 -19.63 -15.12
C ILE A 184 19.79 -18.92 -13.86
N ILE A 185 20.10 -19.69 -12.81
CA ILE A 185 20.45 -19.15 -11.48
C ILE A 185 21.84 -19.62 -10.99
N PRO A 186 22.54 -18.81 -10.17
CA PRO A 186 23.84 -19.14 -9.61
C PRO A 186 23.71 -19.99 -8.35
N TRP A 187 24.85 -20.40 -7.81
CA TRP A 187 24.97 -21.31 -6.68
C TRP A 187 24.99 -20.64 -5.29
N ASN A 188 25.02 -19.31 -5.20
CA ASN A 188 25.36 -18.62 -3.94
C ASN A 188 24.16 -18.37 -3.01
N PHE A 189 22.95 -18.26 -3.55
CA PHE A 189 21.69 -18.28 -2.79
C PHE A 189 20.61 -19.06 -3.57
N PRO A 190 20.75 -20.38 -3.78
CA PRO A 190 19.92 -21.14 -4.72
C PRO A 190 18.40 -20.97 -4.51
N LEU A 191 17.92 -21.05 -3.28
CA LEU A 191 16.51 -20.83 -2.90
C LEU A 191 16.04 -19.40 -3.20
N ILE A 192 16.80 -18.39 -2.79
CA ILE A 192 16.43 -16.98 -3.03
C ILE A 192 16.42 -16.69 -4.53
N MET A 193 17.45 -17.13 -5.26
CA MET A 193 17.54 -16.91 -6.70
C MET A 193 16.44 -17.64 -7.45
N MET A 194 16.06 -18.85 -7.02
CA MET A 194 14.88 -19.54 -7.54
C MET A 194 13.59 -18.76 -7.28
N SER A 195 13.36 -18.22 -6.07
CA SER A 195 12.14 -17.46 -5.77
C SER A 195 12.05 -16.15 -6.57
N TRP A 196 13.17 -15.44 -6.76
CA TRP A 196 13.25 -14.22 -7.58
C TRP A 196 12.92 -14.46 -9.05
N LYS A 197 13.15 -15.69 -9.54
CA LYS A 197 12.83 -16.11 -10.92
C LYS A 197 11.40 -16.64 -11.03
N LEU A 198 11.01 -17.59 -10.18
CA LEU A 198 9.70 -18.26 -10.23
C LEU A 198 8.57 -17.32 -9.84
N GLY A 199 8.70 -16.56 -8.75
CA GLY A 199 7.68 -15.65 -8.24
C GLY A 199 7.06 -14.74 -9.30
N PRO A 200 7.82 -13.81 -9.92
CA PRO A 200 7.26 -12.89 -10.90
C PRO A 200 6.78 -13.59 -12.17
N ALA A 201 7.45 -14.66 -12.62
CA ALA A 201 7.08 -15.39 -13.83
C ALA A 201 5.73 -16.11 -13.69
N LEU A 202 5.51 -16.82 -12.59
CA LEU A 202 4.30 -17.60 -12.36
C LEU A 202 3.09 -16.69 -12.04
N THR A 203 3.30 -15.64 -11.26
CA THR A 203 2.29 -14.59 -10.97
C THR A 203 1.71 -14.00 -12.25
N THR A 204 2.59 -13.62 -13.19
CA THR A 204 2.24 -13.03 -14.48
C THR A 204 1.60 -14.03 -15.46
N GLY A 205 1.62 -15.34 -15.17
CA GLY A 205 1.02 -16.40 -15.99
C GLY A 205 1.95 -16.98 -17.05
N ASN A 206 3.27 -16.78 -16.92
CA ASN A 206 4.28 -17.45 -17.74
C ASN A 206 4.48 -18.90 -17.29
N THR A 207 5.17 -19.69 -18.12
CA THR A 207 5.68 -21.02 -17.75
C THR A 207 7.21 -21.01 -17.78
N VAL A 208 7.83 -21.92 -17.04
CA VAL A 208 9.27 -21.86 -16.73
C VAL A 208 10.00 -23.13 -17.13
N VAL A 209 11.21 -22.95 -17.67
CA VAL A 209 12.29 -23.95 -17.66
C VAL A 209 13.46 -23.35 -16.88
N LEU A 210 13.72 -23.88 -15.68
CA LEU A 210 14.74 -23.42 -14.75
C LEU A 210 15.99 -24.30 -14.81
N LYS A 211 17.17 -23.67 -14.83
CA LYS A 211 18.49 -24.32 -14.73
C LYS A 211 19.18 -23.84 -13.45
N PRO A 212 19.25 -24.66 -12.38
CA PRO A 212 20.04 -24.35 -11.20
C PRO A 212 21.54 -24.58 -11.49
N ALA A 213 22.41 -23.97 -10.69
CA ALA A 213 23.85 -24.18 -10.80
C ALA A 213 24.24 -25.63 -10.50
N GLU A 214 25.26 -26.13 -11.21
CA GLU A 214 25.78 -27.50 -11.08
C GLU A 214 26.36 -27.79 -9.68
N GLN A 215 26.86 -26.78 -8.97
CA GLN A 215 27.29 -26.93 -7.57
C GLN A 215 26.14 -27.13 -6.56
N THR A 216 24.91 -26.71 -6.89
CA THR A 216 23.84 -26.52 -5.88
C THR A 216 22.47 -26.82 -6.48
N SER A 217 22.29 -28.04 -6.99
CA SER A 217 21.07 -28.44 -7.68
C SER A 217 20.02 -29.08 -6.77
N LEU A 218 20.39 -29.58 -5.59
CA LEU A 218 19.52 -30.46 -4.80
C LEU A 218 18.30 -29.73 -4.22
N THR A 219 18.46 -28.50 -3.72
CA THR A 219 17.36 -27.75 -3.11
C THR A 219 16.29 -27.33 -4.12
N ALA A 220 16.69 -27.07 -5.38
CA ALA A 220 15.76 -26.80 -6.47
C ALA A 220 14.90 -28.05 -6.80
N LEU A 221 15.52 -29.24 -6.84
CA LEU A 221 14.80 -30.51 -7.03
C LEU A 221 13.90 -30.85 -5.83
N ARG A 222 14.32 -30.51 -4.60
CA ARG A 222 13.47 -30.66 -3.40
C ARG A 222 12.24 -29.75 -3.44
N VAL A 223 12.37 -28.51 -3.94
CA VAL A 223 11.22 -27.60 -4.14
C VAL A 223 10.34 -28.06 -5.30
N ALA A 224 10.86 -28.76 -6.31
CA ALA A 224 10.01 -29.35 -7.35
C ALA A 224 9.00 -30.38 -6.81
N GLU A 225 9.35 -31.13 -5.76
CA GLU A 225 8.37 -31.98 -5.04
C GLU A 225 7.26 -31.14 -4.40
N LEU A 226 7.60 -29.98 -3.82
CA LEU A 226 6.64 -29.05 -3.22
C LEU A 226 5.77 -28.33 -4.26
N ILE A 227 6.26 -28.13 -5.49
CA ILE A 227 5.49 -27.61 -6.63
C ILE A 227 4.40 -28.62 -7.05
N VAL A 228 4.68 -29.92 -6.96
CA VAL A 228 3.65 -30.97 -7.15
C VAL A 228 2.69 -31.04 -5.97
N GLU A 229 3.17 -30.98 -4.71
CA GLU A 229 2.32 -30.95 -3.50
C GLU A 229 1.40 -29.71 -3.47
N ALA A 230 1.86 -28.56 -3.97
CA ALA A 230 1.07 -27.34 -4.14
C ALA A 230 0.02 -27.41 -5.27
N GLY A 231 0.09 -28.42 -6.16
CA GLY A 231 -0.89 -28.61 -7.23
C GLY A 231 -0.71 -27.75 -8.48
N PHE A 232 0.51 -27.30 -8.80
CA PHE A 232 0.77 -26.61 -10.08
C PHE A 232 0.46 -27.53 -11.27
N PRO A 233 -0.18 -27.05 -12.36
CA PRO A 233 -0.47 -27.86 -13.54
C PRO A 233 0.80 -28.42 -14.21
N GLU A 234 0.68 -29.59 -14.86
CA GLU A 234 1.81 -30.25 -15.52
C GLU A 234 2.53 -29.30 -16.50
N GLY A 235 3.84 -29.18 -16.36
CA GLY A 235 4.70 -28.43 -17.29
C GLY A 235 4.76 -26.92 -17.03
N VAL A 236 4.03 -26.38 -16.06
CA VAL A 236 4.10 -24.94 -15.70
C VAL A 236 5.48 -24.56 -15.15
N VAL A 237 6.11 -25.45 -14.40
CA VAL A 237 7.53 -25.37 -14.02
C VAL A 237 8.22 -26.67 -14.45
N ASN A 238 9.42 -26.53 -14.99
CA ASN A 238 10.33 -27.63 -15.33
C ASN A 238 11.73 -27.24 -14.82
N ILE A 239 12.50 -28.19 -14.29
CA ILE A 239 13.86 -27.97 -13.79
C ILE A 239 14.82 -28.94 -14.47
N VAL A 240 15.85 -28.40 -15.12
CA VAL A 240 16.87 -29.14 -15.88
C VAL A 240 18.27 -28.85 -15.34
N THR A 241 18.95 -29.88 -14.86
CA THR A 241 20.27 -29.82 -14.21
C THR A 241 21.39 -30.18 -15.20
N GLY A 242 22.61 -29.64 -15.01
CA GLY A 242 23.77 -29.94 -15.86
C GLY A 242 24.67 -28.72 -16.11
N GLY A 243 25.65 -28.84 -17.01
CA GLY A 243 26.65 -27.79 -17.24
C GLY A 243 26.11 -26.48 -17.84
N GLY A 244 26.64 -25.34 -17.39
CA GLY A 244 26.28 -24.02 -17.94
C GLY A 244 26.57 -23.86 -19.44
N ALA A 245 27.69 -24.41 -19.92
CA ALA A 245 28.12 -24.31 -21.32
C ALA A 245 27.36 -25.23 -22.30
N THR A 246 26.56 -26.16 -21.79
CA THR A 246 25.75 -27.11 -22.57
C THR A 246 24.26 -26.83 -22.37
N VAL A 247 23.72 -27.14 -21.19
CA VAL A 247 22.30 -26.98 -20.83
C VAL A 247 21.91 -25.51 -20.81
N GLY A 248 22.71 -24.67 -20.14
CA GLY A 248 22.44 -23.23 -20.02
C GLY A 248 22.53 -22.50 -21.36
N ALA A 249 23.56 -22.81 -22.16
CA ALA A 249 23.74 -22.25 -23.50
C ALA A 249 22.60 -22.64 -24.46
N HIS A 250 22.22 -23.92 -24.49
CA HIS A 250 21.13 -24.40 -25.34
C HIS A 250 19.78 -23.79 -24.92
N LEU A 251 19.47 -23.75 -23.62
CA LEU A 251 18.26 -23.10 -23.09
C LEU A 251 18.21 -21.61 -23.45
N ALA A 252 19.33 -20.89 -23.39
CA ALA A 252 19.42 -19.48 -23.76
C ALA A 252 19.17 -19.25 -25.27
N GLN A 253 19.58 -20.19 -26.12
CA GLN A 253 19.50 -20.10 -27.57
C GLN A 253 18.16 -20.61 -28.13
N HIS A 254 17.55 -21.59 -27.47
CA HIS A 254 16.38 -22.36 -27.92
C HIS A 254 15.27 -21.50 -28.57
N PRO A 255 14.79 -21.84 -29.78
CA PRO A 255 13.93 -20.94 -30.57
C PRO A 255 12.58 -20.65 -29.91
N ASN A 256 11.97 -21.65 -29.25
CA ASN A 256 10.65 -21.53 -28.62
C ASN A 256 10.69 -21.02 -27.17
N VAL A 257 11.75 -20.30 -26.78
CA VAL A 257 11.84 -19.61 -25.47
C VAL A 257 11.68 -18.11 -25.71
N ASP A 258 10.67 -17.50 -25.10
CA ASP A 258 10.26 -16.11 -25.39
C ASP A 258 11.07 -15.09 -24.56
N LYS A 259 11.54 -15.51 -23.39
CA LYS A 259 12.32 -14.72 -22.44
C LYS A 259 13.44 -15.53 -21.81
N ILE A 260 14.60 -14.91 -21.64
CA ILE A 260 15.68 -15.36 -20.75
C ILE A 260 15.79 -14.43 -19.53
N ALA A 261 16.02 -15.04 -18.36
CA ALA A 261 16.48 -14.35 -17.17
C ALA A 261 17.70 -15.09 -16.59
N PHE A 262 18.82 -14.40 -16.42
CA PHE A 262 20.08 -14.97 -15.94
C PHE A 262 20.62 -14.18 -14.74
N THR A 263 21.13 -14.90 -13.75
CA THR A 263 21.97 -14.33 -12.69
C THR A 263 23.29 -15.08 -12.61
N GLY A 264 24.41 -14.35 -12.50
CA GLY A 264 25.75 -14.94 -12.44
C GLY A 264 26.85 -13.99 -12.93
N SER A 265 27.96 -14.53 -13.45
CA SER A 265 29.10 -13.71 -13.86
C SER A 265 28.79 -12.77 -15.03
N THR A 266 29.38 -11.57 -15.00
CA THR A 266 29.23 -10.56 -16.07
C THR A 266 29.66 -11.09 -17.45
N GLU A 267 30.71 -11.92 -17.51
CA GLU A 267 31.15 -12.56 -18.76
C GLU A 267 30.05 -13.43 -19.37
N THR A 268 29.44 -14.32 -18.58
CA THR A 268 28.35 -15.19 -19.03
C THR A 268 27.11 -14.38 -19.39
N GLY A 269 26.77 -13.34 -18.62
CA GLY A 269 25.69 -12.42 -18.95
C GLY A 269 25.86 -11.72 -20.30
N LEU A 270 27.07 -11.21 -20.59
CA LEU A 270 27.41 -10.64 -21.89
C LEU A 270 27.35 -11.69 -23.01
N ASN A 271 27.73 -12.94 -22.76
CA ASN A 271 27.65 -14.01 -23.74
C ASN A 271 26.20 -14.47 -24.00
N ILE A 272 25.33 -14.47 -23.00
CA ILE A 272 23.88 -14.70 -23.17
C ILE A 272 23.25 -13.56 -23.99
N MET A 273 23.58 -12.30 -23.70
CA MET A 273 23.11 -11.14 -24.47
C MET A 273 23.55 -11.19 -25.95
N ARG A 274 24.74 -11.74 -26.23
CA ARG A 274 25.27 -11.90 -27.61
C ARG A 274 24.66 -13.09 -28.35
N SER A 275 24.37 -14.21 -27.67
CA SER A 275 24.09 -15.50 -28.33
C SER A 275 22.65 -15.98 -28.24
N SER A 276 21.84 -15.50 -27.27
CA SER A 276 20.43 -15.93 -27.14
C SER A 276 19.54 -15.55 -28.35
N HIS A 277 20.00 -14.62 -29.19
CA HIS A 277 19.28 -14.08 -30.35
C HIS A 277 19.67 -14.78 -31.66
N VAL A 278 19.54 -16.11 -31.71
CA VAL A 278 19.88 -16.93 -32.90
C VAL A 278 19.00 -16.57 -34.10
N ASP A 279 17.71 -16.94 -34.05
CA ASP A 279 16.71 -16.62 -35.08
C ASP A 279 15.57 -15.72 -34.54
N SER A 280 15.59 -15.40 -33.24
CA SER A 280 14.52 -14.65 -32.57
C SER A 280 15.05 -13.63 -31.56
N LEU A 281 14.49 -12.42 -31.55
CA LEU A 281 14.76 -11.41 -30.53
C LEU A 281 14.00 -11.76 -29.24
N LYS A 282 14.72 -12.34 -28.28
CA LYS A 282 14.20 -12.72 -26.96
C LYS A 282 14.29 -11.54 -25.98
N ARG A 283 13.41 -11.51 -24.97
CA ARG A 283 13.60 -10.60 -23.83
C ARG A 283 14.70 -11.13 -22.92
N VAL A 284 15.65 -10.28 -22.51
CA VAL A 284 16.75 -10.67 -21.62
C VAL A 284 16.75 -9.80 -20.36
N THR A 285 16.73 -10.43 -19.19
CA THR A 285 17.03 -9.78 -17.89
C THR A 285 18.34 -10.38 -17.36
N LEU A 286 19.24 -9.53 -16.88
CA LEU A 286 20.57 -9.92 -16.39
C LEU A 286 20.81 -9.28 -15.03
N GLU A 287 21.10 -10.08 -14.01
CA GLU A 287 21.67 -9.60 -12.74
C GLU A 287 23.07 -10.17 -12.57
N LEU A 288 24.08 -9.31 -12.53
CA LEU A 288 25.47 -9.69 -12.76
C LEU A 288 26.38 -9.30 -11.59
N GLY A 289 27.70 -9.46 -11.79
CA GLY A 289 28.70 -9.20 -10.77
C GLY A 289 28.80 -7.74 -10.32
N GLY A 290 29.49 -7.51 -9.20
CA GLY A 290 29.63 -6.19 -8.61
C GLY A 290 30.99 -5.90 -7.96
N LYS A 291 31.29 -4.61 -7.89
CA LYS A 291 32.39 -4.04 -7.09
C LYS A 291 31.90 -2.83 -6.29
N SER A 292 30.83 -3.08 -5.54
CA SER A 292 30.10 -2.07 -4.76
C SER A 292 31.01 -1.28 -3.83
N ALA A 293 30.73 0.02 -3.71
CA ALA A 293 31.46 0.93 -2.83
C ALA A 293 30.69 1.12 -1.53
N ASN A 294 31.33 0.87 -0.39
CA ASN A 294 30.81 1.18 0.94
C ASN A 294 31.60 2.37 1.50
N ILE A 295 30.96 3.52 1.71
CA ILE A 295 31.61 4.82 1.92
C ILE A 295 31.38 5.30 3.35
N ILE A 296 32.44 5.38 4.14
CA ILE A 296 32.43 5.75 5.55
C ILE A 296 33.04 7.16 5.72
N LEU A 297 32.26 8.09 6.26
CA LEU A 297 32.68 9.48 6.48
C LEU A 297 33.25 9.67 7.89
N ASP A 298 34.00 10.75 8.12
CA ASP A 298 34.56 11.09 9.43
C ASP A 298 33.48 11.37 10.50
N ASP A 299 32.23 11.61 10.09
CA ASP A 299 31.06 11.82 10.97
C ASP A 299 30.19 10.55 11.18
N ALA A 300 30.70 9.38 10.78
CA ALA A 300 30.05 8.08 10.98
C ALA A 300 30.08 7.63 12.45
N ASP A 301 29.03 6.93 12.89
CA ASP A 301 29.18 5.97 14.00
C ASP A 301 30.13 4.86 13.53
N ILE A 302 31.36 4.86 14.07
CA ILE A 302 32.38 3.87 13.71
C ILE A 302 32.00 2.44 14.14
N ASP A 303 31.21 2.27 15.21
CA ASP A 303 30.72 0.95 15.60
C ASP A 303 29.71 0.41 14.57
N LEU A 304 28.83 1.28 14.06
CA LEU A 304 27.95 0.96 12.94
C LEU A 304 28.73 0.71 11.65
N ALA A 305 29.69 1.57 11.32
CA ALA A 305 30.50 1.45 10.11
C ALA A 305 31.28 0.13 10.04
N ILE A 306 31.83 -0.32 11.17
CA ILE A 306 32.46 -1.64 11.28
C ILE A 306 31.42 -2.75 11.09
N ARG A 307 30.31 -2.77 11.85
CA ARG A 307 29.25 -3.79 11.69
C ARG A 307 28.74 -3.88 10.25
N GLN A 308 28.46 -2.73 9.63
CA GLN A 308 27.98 -2.61 8.26
C GLN A 308 28.98 -3.19 7.26
N SER A 309 30.28 -2.89 7.42
CA SER A 309 31.33 -3.36 6.51
C SER A 309 31.64 -4.85 6.67
N GLN A 310 31.49 -5.40 7.89
CA GLN A 310 31.63 -6.83 8.14
C GLN A 310 30.45 -7.62 7.53
N VAL A 311 29.21 -7.23 7.82
CA VAL A 311 28.01 -7.89 7.27
C VAL A 311 27.93 -7.71 5.74
N GLY A 312 28.13 -6.49 5.25
CA GLY A 312 28.06 -6.14 3.84
C GLY A 312 29.15 -6.73 2.95
N LEU A 313 30.07 -7.54 3.51
CA LEU A 313 31.08 -8.30 2.77
C LEU A 313 31.16 -9.77 3.18
N PHE A 314 31.30 -10.08 4.47
CA PHE A 314 31.59 -11.46 4.91
C PHE A 314 30.33 -12.33 5.03
N LEU A 315 29.13 -11.77 4.86
CA LEU A 315 27.91 -12.56 4.61
C LEU A 315 28.14 -13.55 3.46
N ASN A 316 27.66 -14.78 3.62
CA ASN A 316 27.85 -15.87 2.66
C ASN A 316 29.34 -16.14 2.30
N ALA A 317 30.24 -15.86 3.24
CA ALA A 317 31.69 -15.91 3.06
C ALA A 317 32.19 -15.10 1.83
N GLY A 318 31.56 -13.95 1.52
CA GLY A 318 31.95 -13.08 0.41
C GLY A 318 31.26 -13.36 -0.93
N GLN A 319 30.49 -14.44 -1.02
CA GLN A 319 29.88 -14.93 -2.25
C GLN A 319 28.54 -14.21 -2.51
N VAL A 320 28.59 -12.88 -2.66
CA VAL A 320 27.42 -12.00 -2.85
C VAL A 320 27.76 -10.91 -3.87
N CYS A 321 26.96 -10.77 -4.94
CA CYS A 321 27.26 -9.82 -6.02
C CYS A 321 27.26 -8.35 -5.54
N ILE A 322 26.45 -8.00 -4.53
CA ILE A 322 26.43 -6.65 -3.95
C ILE A 322 27.54 -6.37 -2.93
N SER A 323 28.39 -7.34 -2.58
CA SER A 323 29.43 -7.21 -1.54
C SER A 323 30.17 -5.86 -1.62
N GLY A 324 30.17 -5.12 -0.51
CA GLY A 324 30.80 -3.81 -0.30
C GLY A 324 32.32 -3.86 -0.25
N SER A 325 32.92 -4.59 -1.21
CA SER A 325 34.31 -5.01 -1.23
C SER A 325 35.32 -3.88 -1.43
N ARG A 326 34.89 -2.72 -1.94
CA ARG A 326 35.63 -1.45 -1.83
C ARG A 326 35.07 -0.65 -0.66
N VAL A 327 35.74 -0.70 0.50
CA VAL A 327 35.39 0.12 1.67
C VAL A 327 36.20 1.41 1.61
N TYR A 328 35.56 2.48 1.17
CA TYR A 328 36.15 3.82 1.17
C TYR A 328 35.99 4.44 2.55
N VAL A 329 37.09 4.91 3.15
CA VAL A 329 37.07 5.51 4.50
C VAL A 329 37.76 6.85 4.46
N GLN A 330 37.13 7.86 5.07
CA GLN A 330 37.66 9.22 5.12
C GLN A 330 38.88 9.30 6.03
N GLU A 331 39.80 10.21 5.72
CA GLU A 331 41.16 10.16 6.27
C GLU A 331 41.28 10.44 7.78
N GLY A 332 40.29 11.06 8.43
CA GLY A 332 40.31 11.36 9.86
C GLY A 332 40.10 10.11 10.75
N ILE A 333 39.30 9.14 10.29
CA ILE A 333 39.01 7.90 11.04
C ILE A 333 39.70 6.64 10.48
N TYR A 334 40.40 6.75 9.35
CA TYR A 334 40.90 5.60 8.57
C TYR A 334 41.72 4.58 9.37
N ASP A 335 42.75 5.00 10.11
CA ASP A 335 43.70 4.06 10.71
C ASP A 335 43.07 3.25 11.86
N GLU A 336 42.13 3.86 12.60
CA GLU A 336 41.31 3.20 13.61
C GLU A 336 40.27 2.26 12.98
N PHE A 337 39.64 2.67 11.88
CA PHE A 337 38.73 1.82 11.13
C PHE A 337 39.44 0.56 10.57
N VAL A 338 40.66 0.72 10.03
CA VAL A 338 41.49 -0.41 9.55
C VAL A 338 41.80 -1.37 10.69
N ARG A 339 42.25 -0.85 11.85
CA ARG A 339 42.53 -1.67 13.04
C ARG A 339 41.31 -2.48 13.47
N ARG A 340 40.16 -1.81 13.65
CA ARG A 340 38.92 -2.45 14.11
C ARG A 340 38.31 -3.40 13.07
N SER A 341 38.52 -3.16 11.78
CA SER A 341 38.06 -4.06 10.71
C SER A 341 38.85 -5.37 10.71
N ALA A 342 40.15 -5.31 10.99
CA ALA A 342 40.98 -6.49 11.16
C ALA A 342 40.58 -7.28 12.42
N GLU A 343 40.40 -6.61 13.56
CA GLU A 343 39.96 -7.25 14.81
C GLU A 343 38.59 -7.93 14.69
N ALA A 344 37.63 -7.27 14.04
CA ALA A 344 36.31 -7.85 13.79
C ALA A 344 36.38 -9.08 12.85
N ALA A 345 37.16 -9.00 11.77
CA ALA A 345 37.36 -10.12 10.83
C ALA A 345 38.03 -11.33 11.51
N GLN A 346 39.02 -11.10 12.39
CA GLN A 346 39.68 -12.14 13.18
C GLN A 346 38.75 -12.78 14.24
N SER A 347 37.68 -12.08 14.65
CA SER A 347 36.74 -12.59 15.65
C SER A 347 35.65 -13.52 15.11
N MET A 348 35.49 -13.62 13.78
CA MET A 348 34.45 -14.44 13.15
C MET A 348 34.72 -15.94 13.34
N LYS A 349 33.72 -16.69 13.82
CA LYS A 349 33.84 -18.15 13.90
C LYS A 349 33.69 -18.80 12.52
N ILE A 350 34.82 -19.24 11.97
CA ILE A 350 34.91 -20.21 10.87
C ILE A 350 34.65 -21.62 11.42
N GLY A 351 33.95 -22.47 10.68
CA GLY A 351 33.71 -23.85 11.11
C GLY A 351 32.75 -24.66 10.24
N ASP A 352 32.34 -25.80 10.76
CA ASP A 352 31.30 -26.66 10.17
C ASP A 352 30.01 -25.86 9.96
N PRO A 353 29.41 -25.82 8.75
CA PRO A 353 28.14 -25.14 8.48
C PRO A 353 26.98 -25.59 9.39
N PHE A 354 27.01 -26.82 9.91
CA PHE A 354 25.96 -27.38 10.77
C PHE A 354 26.11 -27.02 12.26
N ASP A 355 27.25 -26.46 12.68
CA ASP A 355 27.42 -25.91 14.03
C ASP A 355 26.67 -24.57 14.14
N LEU A 356 25.70 -24.50 15.06
CA LEU A 356 24.85 -23.33 15.35
C LEU A 356 25.62 -22.04 15.66
N THR A 357 26.90 -22.13 15.99
CA THR A 357 27.77 -20.99 16.32
C THR A 357 28.75 -20.62 15.19
N THR A 358 28.77 -21.37 14.08
CA THR A 358 29.53 -21.00 12.88
C THR A 358 28.91 -19.76 12.22
N GLN A 359 29.75 -18.78 11.91
CA GLN A 359 29.38 -17.53 11.24
C GLN A 359 29.90 -17.49 9.79
N HIS A 360 30.92 -18.29 9.48
CA HIS A 360 31.65 -18.25 8.21
C HIS A 360 31.90 -19.66 7.67
N GLY A 361 31.32 -19.95 6.50
CA GLY A 361 31.46 -21.24 5.81
C GLY A 361 32.63 -21.29 4.82
N PRO A 362 32.78 -22.40 4.08
CA PRO A 362 33.71 -22.52 2.97
C PRO A 362 33.22 -21.75 1.73
N GLN A 363 34.08 -21.66 0.71
CA GLN A 363 33.67 -21.30 -0.65
C GLN A 363 33.02 -22.51 -1.34
N VAL A 364 32.16 -22.29 -2.34
CA VAL A 364 31.34 -23.38 -2.93
C VAL A 364 32.13 -24.51 -3.59
N ASP A 365 33.30 -24.23 -4.17
CA ASP A 365 34.09 -25.24 -4.87
C ASP A 365 35.60 -24.91 -4.90
N GLY A 366 36.38 -25.93 -5.26
CA GLY A 366 37.83 -25.86 -5.37
C GLY A 366 38.37 -25.02 -6.54
N ALA A 367 37.52 -24.49 -7.43
CA ALA A 367 37.91 -23.55 -8.48
C ALA A 367 37.73 -22.09 -7.99
N GLN A 368 36.59 -21.78 -7.37
CA GLN A 368 36.34 -20.53 -6.65
C GLN A 368 37.39 -20.30 -5.56
N PHE A 369 37.68 -21.32 -4.74
CA PHE A 369 38.76 -21.27 -3.75
C PHE A 369 40.10 -20.81 -4.34
N LYS A 370 40.53 -21.44 -5.45
CA LYS A 370 41.80 -21.11 -6.13
C LYS A 370 41.78 -19.71 -6.75
N LYS A 371 40.65 -19.29 -7.35
CA LYS A 371 40.44 -17.93 -7.87
C LYS A 371 40.65 -16.89 -6.76
N ILE A 372 40.01 -17.08 -5.61
CA ILE A 372 40.03 -16.12 -4.49
C ILE A 372 41.42 -16.07 -3.84
N MET A 373 42.06 -17.23 -3.61
CA MET A 373 43.45 -17.27 -3.13
C MET A 373 44.42 -16.57 -4.09
N GLY A 374 44.23 -16.73 -5.41
CA GLY A 374 45.00 -15.99 -6.43
C GLY A 374 44.83 -14.47 -6.36
N TYR A 375 43.63 -13.96 -6.03
CA TYR A 375 43.43 -12.52 -5.77
C TYR A 375 44.11 -12.05 -4.48
N ILE A 376 44.19 -12.89 -3.45
CA ILE A 376 44.90 -12.56 -2.20
C ILE A 376 46.41 -12.46 -2.47
N GLU A 377 46.98 -13.42 -3.20
CA GLU A 377 48.38 -13.37 -3.66
C GLU A 377 48.65 -12.14 -4.55
N ALA A 378 47.73 -11.82 -5.47
CA ALA A 378 47.83 -10.63 -6.32
C ALA A 378 47.80 -9.34 -5.49
N GLY A 379 46.89 -9.20 -4.52
CA GLY A 379 46.83 -8.03 -3.64
C GLY A 379 48.11 -7.78 -2.85
N GLN A 380 48.72 -8.85 -2.30
CA GLN A 380 50.03 -8.76 -1.63
C GLN A 380 51.15 -8.32 -2.60
N LYS A 381 51.14 -8.86 -3.82
CA LYS A 381 52.15 -8.59 -4.86
C LYS A 381 52.02 -7.18 -5.47
N ASP A 382 50.79 -6.69 -5.63
CA ASP A 382 50.46 -5.34 -6.09
C ASP A 382 50.82 -4.29 -5.02
N GLY A 383 51.08 -4.71 -3.78
CA GLY A 383 51.62 -3.88 -2.69
C GLY A 383 50.63 -3.50 -1.59
N ALA A 384 49.41 -4.04 -1.61
CA ALA A 384 48.42 -3.78 -0.57
C ALA A 384 48.83 -4.39 0.78
N ARG A 385 48.58 -3.68 1.88
CA ARG A 385 48.91 -4.15 3.23
C ARG A 385 47.86 -5.11 3.74
N LEU A 386 48.15 -6.41 3.72
CA LEU A 386 47.35 -7.42 4.41
C LEU A 386 47.38 -7.15 5.93
N VAL A 387 46.21 -6.95 6.54
CA VAL A 387 46.05 -6.70 8.00
C VAL A 387 45.24 -7.80 8.73
N SER A 388 44.51 -8.65 8.00
CA SER A 388 43.82 -9.82 8.54
C SER A 388 43.70 -10.93 7.50
N GLY A 389 43.73 -12.20 7.95
CA GLY A 389 43.45 -13.37 7.14
C GLY A 389 44.51 -13.65 6.07
N GLY A 390 44.05 -13.88 4.84
CA GLY A 390 44.89 -14.09 3.66
C GLY A 390 45.33 -15.53 3.44
N LYS A 391 44.66 -16.52 4.05
CA LYS A 391 45.04 -17.95 4.01
C LYS A 391 43.83 -18.88 3.92
N GLN A 392 44.11 -20.14 3.60
CA GLN A 392 43.20 -21.25 3.87
C GLN A 392 43.05 -21.44 5.38
N TRP A 393 41.83 -21.72 5.84
CA TRP A 393 41.57 -22.18 7.20
C TRP A 393 41.40 -23.71 7.23
N GLY A 394 41.93 -24.38 8.25
CA GLY A 394 41.92 -25.84 8.34
C GLY A 394 42.79 -26.53 7.27
N SER A 395 42.51 -27.80 7.00
CA SER A 395 43.27 -28.64 6.05
C SER A 395 42.38 -29.50 5.13
N LYS A 396 41.08 -29.22 5.11
CA LYS A 396 40.03 -29.92 4.36
C LYS A 396 38.84 -28.97 4.23
N GLY A 397 38.17 -28.99 3.08
CA GLY A 397 37.12 -28.02 2.75
C GLY A 397 37.67 -26.67 2.29
N TYR A 398 36.86 -25.94 1.54
CA TYR A 398 37.27 -24.75 0.78
C TYR A 398 37.24 -23.44 1.61
N PHE A 399 37.68 -23.50 2.87
CA PHE A 399 37.63 -22.38 3.81
C PHE A 399 38.74 -21.35 3.57
N ILE A 400 38.37 -20.07 3.50
CA ILE A 400 39.30 -18.93 3.40
C ILE A 400 39.05 -17.99 4.58
N GLU A 401 40.10 -17.57 5.28
CA GLU A 401 40.03 -16.65 6.42
C GLU A 401 39.44 -15.29 5.98
N PRO A 402 38.56 -14.64 6.79
CA PRO A 402 38.11 -13.27 6.58
C PRO A 402 39.28 -12.29 6.40
N THR A 403 39.50 -11.91 5.14
CA THR A 403 40.72 -11.24 4.69
C THR A 403 40.48 -9.74 4.58
N VAL A 404 41.40 -8.94 5.11
CA VAL A 404 41.34 -7.48 5.06
C VAL A 404 42.66 -6.91 4.55
N PHE A 405 42.60 -6.18 3.45
CA PHE A 405 43.67 -5.35 2.92
C PHE A 405 43.41 -3.88 3.23
N ALA A 406 44.46 -3.19 3.68
CA ALA A 406 44.53 -1.74 3.80
C ALA A 406 45.48 -1.15 2.77
N ASP A 407 45.39 0.17 2.60
CA ASP A 407 46.23 0.98 1.72
C ASP A 407 46.13 0.57 0.23
N VAL A 408 44.93 0.13 -0.15
CA VAL A 408 44.59 -0.31 -1.51
C VAL A 408 44.36 0.88 -2.44
N THR A 409 44.82 0.79 -3.69
CA THR A 409 44.60 1.78 -4.76
C THR A 409 43.79 1.19 -5.92
N GLU A 410 42.99 2.00 -6.62
CA GLU A 410 42.05 1.52 -7.64
C GLU A 410 42.65 1.06 -8.98
N ASP A 411 43.97 1.06 -9.13
CA ASP A 411 44.67 0.35 -10.21
C ASP A 411 44.87 -1.14 -9.92
N MET A 412 44.93 -1.53 -8.63
CA MET A 412 45.14 -2.91 -8.16
C MET A 412 43.99 -3.86 -8.58
N SER A 413 44.36 -5.11 -8.84
CA SER A 413 43.43 -6.20 -9.19
C SER A 413 42.28 -6.34 -8.17
N ILE A 414 42.64 -6.43 -6.88
CA ILE A 414 41.69 -6.57 -5.75
C ILE A 414 40.71 -5.41 -5.60
N ALA A 415 41.04 -4.21 -6.09
CA ALA A 415 40.17 -3.04 -6.05
C ALA A 415 39.17 -3.01 -7.23
N ARG A 416 39.54 -3.58 -8.38
CA ARG A 416 38.81 -3.46 -9.64
C ARG A 416 37.87 -4.62 -9.90
N GLU A 417 38.32 -5.84 -9.64
CA GLU A 417 37.69 -7.08 -10.13
C GLU A 417 36.84 -7.78 -9.08
N GLU A 418 35.82 -8.53 -9.52
CA GLU A 418 34.96 -9.31 -8.65
C GLU A 418 35.65 -10.60 -8.18
N ILE A 419 36.21 -10.52 -6.97
CA ILE A 419 36.85 -11.63 -6.26
C ILE A 419 35.82 -12.73 -5.95
N PHE A 420 34.62 -12.34 -5.51
CA PHE A 420 33.51 -13.23 -5.08
C PHE A 420 33.88 -14.17 -3.93
N GLY A 421 34.60 -13.61 -2.94
CA GLY A 421 35.08 -14.29 -1.73
C GLY A 421 35.42 -13.27 -0.64
N PRO A 422 35.90 -13.70 0.54
CA PRO A 422 35.88 -12.89 1.75
C PRO A 422 37.13 -11.99 1.85
N VAL A 423 37.24 -11.01 0.94
CA VAL A 423 38.42 -10.15 0.79
C VAL A 423 38.01 -8.67 0.75
N MET A 424 38.29 -7.94 1.82
CA MET A 424 37.99 -6.51 1.98
C MET A 424 39.14 -5.67 1.42
N SER A 425 38.84 -4.67 0.59
CA SER A 425 39.78 -3.64 0.15
C SER A 425 39.43 -2.29 0.78
N ILE A 426 40.21 -1.85 1.77
CA ILE A 426 40.01 -0.56 2.45
C ILE A 426 40.85 0.52 1.73
N ILE A 427 40.19 1.61 1.34
CA ILE A 427 40.71 2.67 0.46
C ILE A 427 40.53 4.03 1.14
N LYS A 428 41.60 4.83 1.28
CA LYS A 428 41.55 6.17 1.91
C LYS A 428 41.03 7.24 0.93
N PHE A 429 40.13 8.12 1.37
CA PHE A 429 39.69 9.32 0.61
C PHE A 429 39.68 10.59 1.48
N LYS A 430 39.58 11.77 0.85
CA LYS A 430 39.59 13.06 1.56
C LYS A 430 38.26 13.81 1.48
N SER A 431 37.59 13.78 0.32
CA SER A 431 36.38 14.60 0.08
C SER A 431 35.24 13.83 -0.59
N ILE A 432 34.01 14.34 -0.40
CA ILE A 432 32.79 13.70 -0.90
C ILE A 432 32.75 13.66 -2.44
N ASP A 433 33.11 14.75 -3.12
CA ASP A 433 33.10 14.82 -4.59
C ASP A 433 34.17 13.93 -5.23
N GLU A 434 35.30 13.74 -4.54
CA GLU A 434 36.36 12.80 -4.90
C GLU A 434 35.88 11.35 -4.75
N VAL A 435 35.31 10.95 -3.60
CA VAL A 435 34.86 9.56 -3.40
C VAL A 435 33.67 9.20 -4.28
N ILE A 436 32.74 10.12 -4.56
CA ILE A 436 31.68 9.90 -5.56
C ILE A 436 32.29 9.59 -6.93
N LYS A 437 33.32 10.32 -7.35
CA LYS A 437 34.04 10.06 -8.62
C LYS A 437 34.76 8.70 -8.61
N ARG A 438 35.42 8.34 -7.50
CA ARG A 438 36.19 7.09 -7.33
C ARG A 438 35.29 5.85 -7.23
N ALA A 439 34.20 5.92 -6.45
CA ALA A 439 33.15 4.91 -6.41
C ALA A 439 32.56 4.64 -7.80
N ASN A 440 32.26 5.71 -8.56
CA ASN A 440 31.75 5.64 -9.92
C ASN A 440 32.75 5.10 -10.96
N ASN A 441 34.06 5.20 -10.71
CA ASN A 441 35.13 4.71 -11.58
C ASN A 441 35.27 3.18 -11.50
N SER A 442 34.26 2.49 -12.02
CA SER A 442 34.17 1.04 -12.14
C SER A 442 33.21 0.71 -13.29
N GLU A 443 33.39 -0.43 -13.97
CA GLU A 443 32.42 -0.93 -14.93
C GLU A 443 31.13 -1.44 -14.28
N PHE A 444 31.17 -1.72 -12.97
CA PHE A 444 30.06 -2.21 -12.17
C PHE A 444 29.20 -1.09 -11.58
N GLY A 445 28.01 -1.45 -11.11
CA GLY A 445 27.05 -0.55 -10.47
C GLY A 445 25.86 -1.29 -9.88
N LEU A 446 26.09 -2.34 -9.08
CA LEU A 446 25.02 -3.12 -8.45
C LEU A 446 24.52 -2.49 -7.13
N GLY A 447 25.40 -2.38 -6.12
CA GLY A 447 25.10 -1.74 -4.85
C GLY A 447 26.05 -0.59 -4.49
N ALA A 448 25.70 0.18 -3.46
CA ALA A 448 26.62 1.02 -2.69
C ALA A 448 26.09 1.19 -1.26
N GLY A 449 26.96 1.58 -0.34
CA GLY A 449 26.64 1.90 1.05
C GLY A 449 27.24 3.25 1.44
N VAL A 450 26.60 3.94 2.38
CA VAL A 450 27.07 5.18 2.98
C VAL A 450 26.89 5.10 4.49
N VAL A 451 27.87 5.55 5.27
CA VAL A 451 27.72 5.77 6.72
C VAL A 451 28.12 7.19 7.07
N THR A 452 27.17 7.93 7.64
CA THR A 452 27.29 9.35 7.99
C THR A 452 26.15 9.74 8.94
N SER A 453 26.39 10.69 9.84
CA SER A 453 25.34 11.29 10.67
C SER A 453 24.68 12.51 10.02
N ASN A 454 25.24 13.02 8.91
CA ASN A 454 24.74 14.18 8.19
C ASN A 454 23.82 13.80 7.00
N LEU A 455 22.62 14.38 6.98
CA LEU A 455 21.60 14.11 5.96
C LEU A 455 21.98 14.62 4.56
N ASP A 456 22.58 15.82 4.45
CA ASP A 456 22.99 16.39 3.16
C ASP A 456 24.09 15.55 2.51
N ASN A 457 25.03 15.03 3.30
CA ASN A 457 26.06 14.09 2.87
C ASN A 457 25.45 12.79 2.33
N ALA A 458 24.50 12.21 3.07
CA ALA A 458 23.79 11.00 2.65
C ALA A 458 23.04 11.20 1.33
N ILE A 459 22.30 12.30 1.18
CA ILE A 459 21.57 12.65 -0.05
C ILE A 459 22.54 12.92 -1.21
N LYS A 460 23.60 13.71 -0.98
CA LYS A 460 24.60 14.05 -2.01
C LYS A 460 25.33 12.82 -2.55
N ILE A 461 25.70 11.87 -1.68
CA ILE A 461 26.37 10.63 -2.10
C ILE A 461 25.38 9.70 -2.79
N SER A 462 24.18 9.52 -2.26
CA SER A 462 23.15 8.63 -2.84
C SER A 462 22.75 9.07 -4.25
N ASN A 463 22.58 10.37 -4.48
CA ASN A 463 22.29 10.93 -5.81
C ASN A 463 23.52 10.94 -6.74
N GLY A 464 24.74 10.92 -6.17
CA GLY A 464 25.99 10.97 -6.93
C GLY A 464 26.49 9.61 -7.43
N VAL A 465 26.21 8.52 -6.71
CA VAL A 465 26.73 7.17 -7.03
C VAL A 465 25.81 6.43 -8.00
N ARG A 466 26.34 6.05 -9.17
CA ARG A 466 25.62 5.40 -10.26
C ARG A 466 25.54 3.89 -10.06
N THR A 467 24.60 3.46 -9.21
CA THR A 467 24.43 2.07 -8.80
C THR A 467 22.95 1.69 -8.65
N GLY A 468 22.64 0.39 -8.62
CA GLY A 468 21.28 -0.15 -8.53
C GLY A 468 20.55 0.20 -7.23
N THR A 469 21.20 -0.09 -6.10
CA THR A 469 20.66 0.12 -4.75
C THR A 469 21.70 0.87 -3.90
N VAL A 470 21.30 1.96 -3.24
CA VAL A 470 22.13 2.66 -2.24
C VAL A 470 21.56 2.42 -0.86
N TYR A 471 22.41 1.96 0.06
CA TYR A 471 22.12 1.82 1.48
C TYR A 471 22.70 2.99 2.27
N VAL A 472 21.98 3.51 3.25
CA VAL A 472 22.43 4.60 4.14
C VAL A 472 22.29 4.15 5.57
N ASN A 473 23.41 4.10 6.31
CA ASN A 473 23.50 3.60 7.69
C ASN A 473 22.98 2.15 7.86
N CYS A 474 22.92 1.38 6.77
CA CYS A 474 22.68 -0.05 6.70
C CYS A 474 23.41 -0.64 5.47
N TYR A 475 23.35 -1.97 5.28
CA TYR A 475 23.78 -2.64 4.04
C TYR A 475 23.09 -4.00 3.91
N THR A 476 23.02 -4.57 2.70
CA THR A 476 22.50 -5.94 2.45
C THR A 476 21.04 -6.18 2.88
N VAL A 477 20.29 -5.12 3.19
CA VAL A 477 18.83 -5.19 3.41
C VAL A 477 18.17 -5.36 2.04
N ILE A 478 17.43 -6.45 1.83
CA ILE A 478 16.77 -6.73 0.56
C ILE A 478 15.35 -7.20 0.85
N GLU A 479 14.36 -6.46 0.36
CA GLU A 479 12.95 -6.74 0.58
C GLU A 479 12.20 -7.02 -0.74
N PRO A 480 11.24 -7.96 -0.78
CA PRO A 480 10.53 -8.35 -2.01
C PRO A 480 9.83 -7.20 -2.74
N ASN A 481 9.45 -6.15 -2.01
CA ASN A 481 8.80 -4.95 -2.55
C ASN A 481 9.78 -3.93 -3.15
N THR A 482 11.08 -4.04 -2.87
CA THR A 482 12.11 -3.13 -3.40
C THR A 482 12.66 -3.66 -4.74
N PRO A 483 12.77 -2.82 -5.78
CA PRO A 483 13.41 -3.23 -7.02
C PRO A 483 14.93 -3.27 -6.86
N PHE A 484 15.52 -4.44 -7.12
CA PHE A 484 16.95 -4.71 -7.07
C PHE A 484 17.51 -4.78 -8.50
N GLY A 485 18.73 -4.31 -8.72
CA GLY A 485 19.50 -4.72 -9.90
C GLY A 485 20.39 -3.68 -10.58
N GLY A 486 21.23 -4.15 -11.48
CA GLY A 486 22.45 -3.43 -11.89
C GLY A 486 22.28 -2.14 -12.72
N PHE A 487 23.23 -1.23 -12.56
CA PHE A 487 23.65 -0.27 -13.58
C PHE A 487 24.89 -0.81 -14.32
N LYS A 488 25.16 -0.29 -15.53
CA LYS A 488 26.36 -0.61 -16.33
C LYS A 488 26.51 -2.13 -16.55
N ASN A 489 27.71 -2.70 -16.38
CA ASN A 489 27.99 -4.13 -16.58
C ASN A 489 27.52 -5.02 -15.41
N SER A 490 26.83 -4.46 -14.40
CA SER A 490 26.20 -5.23 -13.31
C SER A 490 24.78 -5.70 -13.63
N GLY A 491 24.14 -5.28 -14.73
CA GLY A 491 22.82 -5.83 -15.08
C GLY A 491 22.02 -5.07 -16.14
N ILE A 492 20.95 -5.70 -16.61
CA ILE A 492 19.94 -5.15 -17.52
C ILE A 492 18.56 -5.61 -17.04
N GLY A 493 17.65 -4.66 -16.81
CA GLY A 493 16.38 -4.91 -16.14
C GLY A 493 16.49 -4.72 -14.62
N ARG A 494 15.57 -5.32 -13.88
CA ARG A 494 15.54 -5.37 -12.41
C ARG A 494 14.90 -6.69 -11.99
N GLU A 495 15.15 -7.14 -10.78
CA GLU A 495 14.36 -8.18 -10.10
C GLU A 495 13.77 -7.64 -8.79
N GLN A 496 12.79 -8.34 -8.22
CA GLN A 496 11.95 -7.87 -7.10
C GLN A 496 11.14 -6.57 -7.39
N GLY A 497 10.17 -6.29 -6.52
CA GLY A 497 9.19 -5.22 -6.67
C GLY A 497 8.31 -5.33 -7.93
N GLU A 498 7.54 -4.29 -8.21
CA GLU A 498 6.77 -4.20 -9.46
C GLU A 498 7.68 -4.15 -10.69
N LEU A 499 8.87 -3.55 -10.59
CA LEU A 499 9.80 -3.49 -11.72
C LEU A 499 10.31 -4.88 -12.11
N GLY A 500 10.53 -5.77 -11.14
CA GLY A 500 10.82 -7.19 -11.36
C GLY A 500 9.70 -7.89 -12.13
N LEU A 501 8.45 -7.73 -11.67
CA LEU A 501 7.24 -8.26 -12.32
C LEU A 501 7.17 -7.86 -13.81
N ARG A 502 7.39 -6.57 -14.12
CA ARG A 502 7.26 -6.00 -15.48
C ARG A 502 8.19 -6.63 -16.52
N ASN A 503 9.29 -7.27 -16.14
CA ASN A 503 10.17 -7.98 -17.10
C ASN A 503 9.52 -9.22 -17.74
N TYR A 504 8.43 -9.72 -17.16
CA TYR A 504 7.72 -10.94 -17.54
C TYR A 504 6.41 -10.65 -18.28
N LEU A 505 6.19 -9.39 -18.66
CA LEU A 505 4.96 -8.90 -19.30
C LEU A 505 5.21 -8.30 -20.69
N GLU A 506 4.24 -8.48 -21.56
CA GLU A 506 4.11 -7.90 -22.90
C GLU A 506 2.96 -6.89 -22.90
N ASN A 507 3.15 -5.72 -23.51
CA ASN A 507 2.12 -4.68 -23.57
C ASN A 507 1.38 -4.72 -24.91
N LYS A 508 0.09 -5.05 -24.88
CA LYS A 508 -0.79 -5.06 -26.04
C LYS A 508 -1.80 -3.92 -25.98
N THR A 509 -1.73 -2.99 -26.92
CA THR A 509 -2.71 -1.90 -27.04
C THR A 509 -3.87 -2.33 -27.93
N PHE A 510 -5.08 -2.24 -27.41
CA PHE A 510 -6.34 -2.43 -28.12
C PHE A 510 -6.89 -1.06 -28.51
N LEU A 511 -7.26 -0.91 -29.79
CA LEU A 511 -8.01 0.24 -30.29
C LEU A 511 -9.25 -0.27 -31.00
N SER A 512 -10.42 0.22 -30.61
CA SER A 512 -11.67 0.07 -31.36
C SER A 512 -12.22 1.45 -31.69
N ILE A 513 -12.87 1.59 -32.86
CA ILE A 513 -13.80 2.69 -33.08
C ILE A 513 -14.91 2.58 -32.01
N TRP A 514 -15.25 3.72 -31.40
CA TRP A 514 -16.39 3.87 -30.50
C TRP A 514 -17.22 5.06 -30.98
N ASP A 515 -17.83 4.86 -32.15
CA ASP A 515 -18.77 5.78 -32.79
C ASP A 515 -20.14 5.10 -32.83
N GLY A 516 -21.18 5.78 -32.31
CA GLY A 516 -22.52 5.20 -32.18
C GLY A 516 -23.11 4.77 -33.52
N ASP A 517 -23.03 5.67 -34.50
CA ASP A 517 -23.57 5.47 -35.85
C ASP A 517 -22.85 4.31 -36.57
N TYR A 518 -21.57 4.09 -36.28
CA TYR A 518 -20.75 3.02 -36.87
C TYR A 518 -21.01 1.64 -36.23
N VAL A 519 -21.41 1.61 -34.95
CA VAL A 519 -21.80 0.37 -34.24
C VAL A 519 -23.21 -0.07 -34.65
N GLU A 520 -24.18 0.85 -34.71
CA GLU A 520 -25.55 0.52 -35.14
C GLU A 520 -25.60 -0.04 -36.57
N SER A 521 -24.84 0.58 -37.49
CA SER A 521 -24.87 0.24 -38.92
C SER A 521 -24.27 -1.14 -39.25
N ASN A 522 -23.35 -1.68 -38.43
CA ASN A 522 -22.64 -2.95 -38.71
C ASN A 522 -23.16 -4.16 -37.94
N LYS A 523 -24.13 -4.01 -37.02
CA LYS A 523 -24.65 -5.11 -36.17
C LYS A 523 -23.56 -5.92 -35.44
N MET A 524 -22.45 -5.29 -35.03
CA MET A 524 -21.52 -5.96 -34.13
C MET A 524 -22.25 -6.22 -32.81
N SER A 525 -22.45 -7.50 -32.48
CA SER A 525 -23.12 -7.92 -31.26
C SER A 525 -22.38 -7.37 -30.04
N PHE A 526 -23.10 -6.67 -29.17
CA PHE A 526 -22.57 -6.08 -27.94
C PHE A 526 -21.79 -7.13 -27.12
N MET A 527 -20.46 -7.07 -27.17
CA MET A 527 -19.61 -7.78 -26.21
C MET A 527 -19.75 -7.05 -24.88
N ASN A 528 -20.57 -7.61 -24.00
CA ASN A 528 -20.91 -7.06 -22.69
C ASN A 528 -19.70 -7.16 -21.74
N ILE A 529 -18.82 -6.17 -21.78
CA ILE A 529 -17.67 -6.03 -20.88
C ILE A 529 -18.10 -5.15 -19.71
N ALA A 530 -17.99 -5.71 -18.50
CA ALA A 530 -18.63 -5.25 -17.26
C ALA A 530 -20.17 -5.32 -17.33
N GLY A 531 -20.77 -6.17 -16.48
CA GLY A 531 -22.19 -6.54 -16.52
C GLY A 531 -23.15 -5.45 -16.03
N THR A 532 -23.16 -4.29 -16.68
CA THR A 532 -24.20 -3.26 -16.49
C THR A 532 -25.46 -3.62 -17.27
N GLN A 533 -26.62 -3.41 -16.66
CA GLN A 533 -27.90 -3.49 -17.35
C GLN A 533 -28.11 -2.23 -18.23
N SER A 534 -29.02 -2.31 -19.20
CA SER A 534 -29.25 -1.28 -20.22
C SER A 534 -29.43 0.13 -19.63
N VAL A 535 -28.62 1.09 -20.09
CA VAL A 535 -28.57 2.49 -19.60
C VAL A 535 -29.69 3.34 -20.22
N ASP A 536 -30.93 2.86 -20.08
CA ASP A 536 -32.16 3.51 -20.53
C ASP A 536 -32.99 4.10 -19.37
N ASP A 537 -32.49 4.03 -18.12
CA ASP A 537 -33.08 4.67 -16.95
C ASP A 537 -32.83 6.19 -16.96
N PRO A 538 -33.88 7.04 -17.06
CA PRO A 538 -33.74 8.50 -17.03
C PRO A 538 -33.22 9.06 -15.70
N GLU A 539 -33.43 8.36 -14.57
CA GLU A 539 -33.07 8.83 -13.23
C GLU A 539 -31.55 8.80 -13.03
N TYR A 540 -30.88 7.81 -13.62
CA TYR A 540 -29.43 7.62 -13.51
C TYR A 540 -28.62 8.72 -14.22
N ARG A 541 -29.18 9.38 -15.24
CA ARG A 541 -28.45 10.29 -16.13
C ARG A 541 -28.17 11.68 -15.54
N TYR A 542 -28.76 12.02 -14.38
CA TYR A 542 -28.70 13.36 -13.77
C TYR A 542 -28.35 13.40 -12.27
N ARG A 543 -27.92 12.27 -11.67
CA ARG A 543 -27.75 12.13 -10.19
C ARG A 543 -29.01 12.59 -9.42
N MET A 544 -30.19 12.26 -9.95
CA MET A 544 -31.45 12.73 -9.37
C MET A 544 -31.68 12.11 -7.98
N PRO A 545 -32.03 12.90 -6.94
CA PRO A 545 -32.33 12.34 -5.63
C PRO A 545 -33.61 11.49 -5.70
N ARG A 546 -33.56 10.27 -5.12
CA ARG A 546 -34.73 9.41 -4.96
C ARG A 546 -35.82 10.13 -4.17
N LEU A 547 -37.09 9.94 -4.54
CA LEU A 547 -38.21 10.61 -3.87
C LEU A 547 -38.35 10.11 -2.43
N MET A 548 -38.26 11.05 -1.49
CA MET A 548 -38.51 10.82 -0.07
C MET A 548 -39.91 11.32 0.27
N ALA A 549 -40.77 10.42 0.75
CA ALA A 549 -42.13 10.74 1.15
C ALA A 549 -42.43 10.22 2.56
N LYS A 550 -43.09 11.06 3.37
CA LYS A 550 -43.46 10.76 4.75
C LYS A 550 -44.97 10.91 4.92
N ILE A 551 -45.62 9.95 5.56
CA ILE A 551 -47.06 10.00 5.84
C ILE A 551 -47.28 10.61 7.23
N GLU A 552 -48.11 11.65 7.32
CA GLU A 552 -48.40 12.39 8.57
C GLU A 552 -49.92 12.50 8.81
N GLY A 553 -50.33 12.37 10.08
CA GLY A 553 -51.72 12.50 10.54
C GLY A 553 -52.37 11.20 11.04
N ARG A 554 -53.62 11.30 11.52
CA ARG A 554 -54.47 10.17 11.93
C ARG A 554 -55.93 10.42 11.50
N GLY A 555 -56.68 9.36 11.19
CA GLY A 555 -58.09 9.45 10.76
C GLY A 555 -58.26 10.19 9.41
N ASN A 556 -59.36 10.92 9.25
CA ASN A 556 -59.72 11.62 7.99
C ASN A 556 -58.79 12.80 7.60
N GLY A 557 -57.61 12.93 8.22
CA GLY A 557 -56.64 14.00 7.98
C GLY A 557 -55.26 13.56 7.49
N ILE A 558 -55.07 12.28 7.15
CA ILE A 558 -53.78 11.71 6.70
C ILE A 558 -53.32 12.35 5.37
N LYS A 559 -52.02 12.65 5.29
CA LYS A 559 -51.35 13.30 4.16
C LYS A 559 -49.98 12.67 3.90
N THR A 560 -49.61 12.55 2.63
CA THR A 560 -48.22 12.32 2.23
C THR A 560 -47.54 13.68 2.00
N LEU A 561 -46.45 13.92 2.72
CA LEU A 561 -45.50 15.02 2.51
C LEU A 561 -44.35 14.50 1.63
N VAL A 562 -44.11 15.12 0.47
CA VAL A 562 -42.90 14.87 -0.32
C VAL A 562 -41.80 15.79 0.22
N VAL A 563 -40.79 15.18 0.86
CA VAL A 563 -39.79 15.88 1.68
C VAL A 563 -38.79 16.65 0.81
N ASN A 564 -38.27 16.01 -0.24
CA ASN A 564 -37.27 16.57 -1.17
C ASN A 564 -37.89 17.06 -2.49
N CYS A 565 -39.12 17.61 -2.44
CA CYS A 565 -39.84 18.02 -3.65
C CYS A 565 -39.17 19.19 -4.37
N ALA A 566 -38.53 20.10 -3.62
CA ALA A 566 -37.81 21.24 -4.16
C ALA A 566 -36.53 20.83 -4.93
N ASP A 567 -35.79 19.84 -4.41
CA ASP A 567 -34.58 19.30 -5.06
C ASP A 567 -34.95 18.63 -6.38
N ILE A 568 -35.97 17.76 -6.36
CA ILE A 568 -36.53 17.10 -7.54
C ILE A 568 -36.98 18.13 -8.58
N ALA A 569 -37.71 19.17 -8.19
CA ALA A 569 -38.15 20.21 -9.11
C ALA A 569 -36.96 21.00 -9.71
N THR A 570 -35.94 21.27 -8.92
CA THR A 570 -34.71 21.96 -9.34
C THR A 570 -33.91 21.13 -10.35
N SER A 571 -33.69 19.84 -10.07
CA SER A 571 -33.04 18.89 -10.98
C SER A 571 -33.77 18.74 -12.31
N LEU A 572 -35.11 18.79 -12.30
CA LEU A 572 -35.93 18.69 -13.52
C LEU A 572 -36.16 20.05 -14.23
N HIS A 573 -35.62 21.14 -13.68
CA HIS A 573 -35.84 22.51 -14.16
C HIS A 573 -37.34 22.86 -14.31
N ARG A 574 -38.11 22.55 -13.26
CA ARG A 574 -39.56 22.81 -13.10
C ARG A 574 -39.81 23.50 -11.76
N SER A 575 -41.02 23.99 -11.52
CA SER A 575 -41.40 24.54 -10.22
C SER A 575 -41.91 23.45 -9.27
N THR A 576 -41.62 23.59 -7.97
CA THR A 576 -42.12 22.68 -6.92
C THR A 576 -43.65 22.60 -6.92
N ALA A 577 -44.32 23.71 -7.27
CA ALA A 577 -45.77 23.77 -7.44
C ALA A 577 -46.28 22.88 -8.60
N GLU A 578 -45.59 22.81 -9.75
CA GLU A 578 -45.96 21.92 -10.85
C GLU A 578 -45.79 20.45 -10.47
N VAL A 579 -44.65 20.08 -9.85
CA VAL A 579 -44.36 18.70 -9.41
C VAL A 579 -45.37 18.25 -8.35
N CYS A 580 -45.58 19.07 -7.31
CA CYS A 580 -46.61 18.83 -6.29
C CYS A 580 -48.03 18.75 -6.90
N LYS A 581 -48.32 19.53 -7.95
CA LYS A 581 -49.64 19.48 -8.60
C LYS A 581 -49.84 18.21 -9.42
N PHE A 582 -48.80 17.71 -10.07
CA PHE A 582 -48.84 16.47 -10.84
C PHE A 582 -49.26 15.27 -9.98
N PHE A 583 -48.62 15.07 -8.82
CA PHE A 583 -48.97 13.96 -7.91
C PHE A 583 -50.44 14.01 -7.49
N GLY A 584 -50.97 15.20 -7.18
CA GLY A 584 -52.40 15.36 -6.89
C GLY A 584 -53.31 15.03 -8.08
N THR A 585 -52.92 15.39 -9.32
CA THR A 585 -53.75 15.10 -10.49
C THR A 585 -53.81 13.61 -10.85
N GLU A 586 -52.70 12.88 -10.66
CA GLU A 586 -52.59 11.45 -10.97
C GLU A 586 -53.21 10.56 -9.89
N LEU A 587 -52.94 10.86 -8.62
CA LEU A 587 -53.40 10.06 -7.48
C LEU A 587 -54.86 10.38 -7.08
N GLY A 588 -55.57 11.19 -7.89
CA GLY A 588 -56.93 11.65 -7.61
C GLY A 588 -57.06 12.58 -6.40
N ALA A 589 -55.94 13.04 -5.84
CA ALA A 589 -55.83 13.68 -4.54
C ALA A 589 -55.85 15.22 -4.61
N GLN A 590 -56.26 15.84 -3.51
CA GLN A 590 -56.01 17.27 -3.31
C GLN A 590 -54.55 17.48 -2.88
N SER A 591 -53.72 18.04 -3.77
CA SER A 591 -52.39 18.52 -3.43
C SER A 591 -52.30 20.04 -3.31
N LYS A 592 -51.46 20.50 -2.38
CA LYS A 592 -51.10 21.89 -2.09
C LYS A 592 -49.60 21.97 -1.77
N TYR A 593 -48.90 22.84 -2.47
CA TYR A 593 -47.58 23.31 -2.08
C TYR A 593 -47.70 24.55 -1.17
N ASP A 594 -46.87 24.67 -0.14
CA ASP A 594 -46.87 25.81 0.78
C ASP A 594 -45.52 26.54 0.80
N GLU A 595 -45.44 27.60 -0.02
CA GLU A 595 -44.27 28.47 -0.22
C GLU A 595 -43.65 29.02 1.07
N LYS A 596 -44.39 29.05 2.20
CA LYS A 596 -43.86 29.53 3.49
C LYS A 596 -43.12 28.47 4.30
N THR A 597 -43.25 27.20 3.94
CA THR A 597 -42.67 26.07 4.68
C THR A 597 -41.94 25.06 3.79
N ASP A 598 -41.90 25.32 2.48
CA ASP A 598 -41.41 24.43 1.41
C ASP A 598 -42.02 23.01 1.43
N ARG A 599 -43.28 22.90 1.89
CA ARG A 599 -43.96 21.61 2.03
C ARG A 599 -44.85 21.30 0.85
N ALA A 600 -44.51 20.24 0.11
CA ALA A 600 -45.34 19.65 -0.94
C ALA A 600 -46.26 18.58 -0.36
N ILE A 601 -47.54 18.92 -0.14
CA ILE A 601 -48.51 18.10 0.58
C ILE A 601 -49.52 17.49 -0.40
N VAL A 602 -49.76 16.18 -0.29
CA VAL A 602 -50.81 15.44 -1.00
C VAL A 602 -51.76 14.80 0.02
N ASN A 603 -53.05 15.14 0.00
CA ASN A 603 -54.03 14.56 0.92
C ASN A 603 -54.31 13.08 0.58
N GLY A 604 -54.14 12.18 1.55
CA GLY A 604 -54.18 10.72 1.37
C GLY A 604 -52.95 10.03 1.97
N ALA A 605 -52.93 8.70 1.93
CA ALA A 605 -51.78 7.87 2.30
C ALA A 605 -51.23 7.22 1.03
N PHE A 606 -50.01 7.59 0.64
CA PHE A 606 -49.34 7.10 -0.56
C PHE A 606 -47.88 6.76 -0.25
N ASP A 607 -47.47 5.54 -0.60
CA ASP A 607 -46.11 5.04 -0.42
C ASP A 607 -45.10 5.69 -1.36
N ALA A 608 -43.86 5.85 -0.90
CA ALA A 608 -42.78 6.47 -1.67
C ALA A 608 -42.50 5.75 -3.01
N SER A 609 -42.66 4.43 -3.07
CA SER A 609 -42.50 3.62 -4.29
C SER A 609 -43.55 3.95 -5.36
N VAL A 610 -44.82 4.12 -4.96
CA VAL A 610 -45.91 4.54 -5.86
C VAL A 610 -45.68 5.97 -6.33
N MET A 611 -45.27 6.86 -5.41
CA MET A 611 -44.91 8.24 -5.74
C MET A 611 -43.75 8.31 -6.76
N GLN A 612 -42.70 7.50 -6.60
CA GLN A 612 -41.58 7.41 -7.55
C GLN A 612 -42.06 6.97 -8.95
N GLN A 613 -42.89 5.93 -9.06
CA GLN A 613 -43.44 5.48 -10.36
C GLN A 613 -44.26 6.55 -11.08
N HIS A 614 -44.93 7.44 -10.35
CA HIS A 614 -45.59 8.61 -10.94
C HIS A 614 -44.59 9.72 -11.31
N LEU A 615 -43.50 9.88 -10.57
CA LEU A 615 -42.44 10.84 -10.91
C LEU A 615 -41.75 10.49 -12.23
N SER A 616 -41.48 9.21 -12.51
CA SER A 616 -40.93 8.77 -13.80
C SER A 616 -41.88 9.13 -14.97
N LYS A 617 -43.21 8.96 -14.79
CA LYS A 617 -44.22 9.40 -15.78
C LYS A 617 -44.27 10.92 -15.98
N TYR A 618 -44.06 11.71 -14.92
CA TYR A 618 -43.94 13.16 -15.03
C TYR A 618 -42.73 13.56 -15.87
N ILE A 619 -41.59 12.89 -15.66
CA ILE A 619 -40.36 13.13 -16.43
C ILE A 619 -40.61 12.86 -17.92
N GLU A 620 -41.16 11.69 -18.27
CA GLU A 620 -41.43 11.34 -19.66
C GLU A 620 -42.46 12.25 -20.35
N GLY A 621 -43.55 12.63 -19.65
CA GLY A 621 -44.64 13.41 -20.24
C GLY A 621 -44.47 14.94 -20.23
N PHE A 622 -43.66 15.48 -19.30
CA PHE A 622 -43.58 16.93 -19.02
C PHE A 622 -42.15 17.47 -18.86
N VAL A 623 -41.11 16.64 -19.01
CA VAL A 623 -39.70 17.08 -18.92
C VAL A 623 -38.90 16.69 -20.16
N LEU A 624 -38.93 15.43 -20.57
CA LEU A 624 -38.14 14.94 -21.71
C LEU A 624 -38.66 15.49 -23.05
N CYS A 625 -37.74 15.71 -23.99
CA CYS A 625 -38.07 16.02 -25.38
C CYS A 625 -38.55 14.74 -26.11
N PRO A 626 -39.71 14.73 -26.79
CA PRO A 626 -40.17 13.58 -27.57
C PRO A 626 -39.15 13.10 -28.62
N SER A 627 -38.46 14.02 -29.30
CA SER A 627 -37.51 13.67 -30.38
C SER A 627 -36.15 13.14 -29.92
N CYS A 628 -35.64 13.55 -28.75
CA CYS A 628 -34.26 13.23 -28.32
C CYS A 628 -34.11 12.76 -26.87
N ARG A 629 -35.22 12.57 -26.14
CA ARG A 629 -35.28 12.10 -24.74
C ARG A 629 -34.47 12.91 -23.72
N LEU A 630 -33.97 14.10 -24.06
CA LEU A 630 -33.26 15.00 -23.13
C LEU A 630 -34.22 15.93 -22.36
N PRO A 631 -33.99 16.20 -21.06
CA PRO A 631 -34.86 17.02 -20.21
C PRO A 631 -34.77 18.53 -20.44
N GLU A 632 -33.95 19.01 -21.38
CA GLU A 632 -33.74 20.44 -21.68
C GLU A 632 -34.93 21.12 -22.37
N THR A 633 -36.16 20.83 -21.96
CA THR A 633 -37.37 21.45 -22.51
C THR A 633 -37.89 22.57 -21.60
N LYS A 634 -38.38 23.65 -22.20
CA LYS A 634 -39.14 24.71 -21.48
C LYS A 634 -40.43 25.05 -22.22
N TYR A 635 -41.47 25.40 -21.47
CA TYR A 635 -42.77 25.74 -22.01
C TYR A 635 -42.78 27.07 -22.79
N LYS A 636 -43.29 27.02 -24.02
CA LYS A 636 -43.54 28.16 -24.89
C LYS A 636 -45.04 28.28 -25.15
N PHE A 637 -45.64 29.36 -24.68
CA PHE A 637 -47.09 29.58 -24.75
C PHE A 637 -47.47 30.38 -26.01
N LYS A 638 -48.42 29.89 -26.81
CA LYS A 638 -48.94 30.57 -28.00
C LYS A 638 -50.47 30.47 -28.04
N GLY A 639 -51.15 31.58 -27.77
CA GLY A 639 -52.62 31.60 -27.62
C GLY A 639 -53.05 30.79 -26.39
N GLN A 640 -53.92 29.80 -26.58
CA GLN A 640 -54.34 28.84 -25.55
C GLN A 640 -53.51 27.54 -25.52
N LEU A 641 -52.48 27.42 -26.38
CA LEU A 641 -51.66 26.21 -26.49
C LEU A 641 -50.30 26.38 -25.79
N ILE A 642 -49.79 25.27 -25.23
CA ILE A 642 -48.44 25.15 -24.67
C ILE A 642 -47.62 24.21 -25.57
N PHE A 643 -46.35 24.55 -25.78
CA PHE A 643 -45.38 23.73 -26.51
C PHE A 643 -44.13 23.51 -25.66
N HIS A 644 -43.55 22.31 -25.66
CA HIS A 644 -42.16 22.12 -25.27
C HIS A 644 -41.26 22.70 -26.35
N LYS A 645 -40.35 23.62 -26.00
CA LYS A 645 -39.16 23.87 -26.82
C LYS A 645 -37.98 23.14 -26.17
N CYS A 646 -37.36 22.20 -26.89
CA CYS A 646 -36.06 21.66 -26.49
C CYS A 646 -34.93 22.64 -26.82
N TYR A 647 -33.93 22.75 -25.93
CA TYR A 647 -32.73 23.55 -26.16
C TYR A 647 -31.62 22.74 -26.84
N ALA A 648 -31.40 21.48 -26.45
CA ALA A 648 -30.44 20.57 -27.09
C ALA A 648 -30.69 20.33 -28.59
N CYS A 649 -31.88 19.84 -28.98
CA CYS A 649 -32.18 19.52 -30.40
C CYS A 649 -33.01 20.58 -31.13
N GLY A 650 -33.48 21.61 -30.44
CA GLY A 650 -34.28 22.70 -31.03
C GLY A 650 -35.76 22.38 -31.35
N ALA A 651 -36.22 21.14 -31.15
CA ALA A 651 -37.60 20.70 -31.42
C ALA A 651 -38.66 21.55 -30.69
N VAL A 652 -39.88 21.62 -31.27
CA VAL A 652 -41.01 22.40 -30.75
C VAL A 652 -42.31 21.60 -30.86
N ASP A 653 -42.60 20.82 -29.83
CA ASP A 653 -43.73 19.87 -29.79
C ASP A 653 -44.88 20.39 -28.92
N PRO A 654 -46.15 20.13 -29.27
CA PRO A 654 -47.29 20.52 -28.43
C PRO A 654 -47.36 19.67 -27.15
N VAL A 655 -47.70 20.29 -26.02
CA VAL A 655 -48.04 19.58 -24.77
C VAL A 655 -49.47 19.04 -24.88
N ASP A 656 -49.78 17.88 -24.30
CA ASP A 656 -51.17 17.43 -24.21
C ASP A 656 -52.02 18.42 -23.40
N MET A 657 -53.00 19.01 -24.07
CA MET A 657 -53.92 19.98 -23.48
C MET A 657 -55.06 19.35 -22.68
N ASN A 658 -55.26 18.02 -22.78
CA ASN A 658 -56.30 17.30 -22.04
C ASN A 658 -55.86 17.01 -20.59
N HIS A 659 -54.55 16.93 -20.32
CA HIS A 659 -54.03 16.68 -18.98
C HIS A 659 -54.34 17.83 -18.00
N LYS A 660 -54.72 17.45 -16.77
CA LYS A 660 -55.13 18.38 -15.71
C LYS A 660 -54.00 19.32 -15.29
N LEU A 661 -52.75 18.87 -15.36
CA LEU A 661 -51.57 19.70 -15.07
C LEU A 661 -51.39 20.80 -16.11
N THR A 662 -51.58 20.53 -17.40
CA THR A 662 -51.45 21.54 -18.48
C THR A 662 -52.41 22.72 -18.27
N THR A 663 -53.62 22.45 -17.75
CA THR A 663 -54.57 23.48 -17.33
C THR A 663 -54.10 24.29 -16.10
N PHE A 664 -53.35 23.69 -15.17
CA PHE A 664 -52.73 24.40 -14.05
C PHE A 664 -51.57 25.29 -14.51
N ILE A 665 -50.64 24.75 -15.29
CA ILE A 665 -49.50 25.49 -15.88
C ILE A 665 -49.99 26.73 -16.64
N PHE A 666 -51.08 26.61 -17.42
CA PHE A 666 -51.66 27.74 -18.13
C PHE A 666 -52.27 28.80 -17.20
N LYS A 667 -52.87 28.39 -16.07
CA LYS A 667 -53.42 29.31 -15.06
C LYS A 667 -52.33 30.07 -14.33
N GLU A 668 -51.25 29.41 -13.90
CA GLU A 668 -50.11 30.05 -13.26
C GLU A 668 -49.44 31.08 -14.18
N HIS A 669 -49.11 30.69 -15.41
CA HIS A 669 -48.52 31.59 -16.40
C HIS A 669 -49.44 32.78 -16.76
N THR A 670 -50.76 32.61 -16.73
CA THR A 670 -51.70 33.74 -16.93
C THR A 670 -51.92 34.59 -15.68
N ALA A 671 -51.77 34.06 -14.47
CA ALA A 671 -51.75 34.81 -13.22
C ALA A 671 -50.49 35.67 -13.10
N ALA A 672 -49.30 35.11 -13.36
CA ALA A 672 -48.04 35.85 -13.41
C ALA A 672 -48.07 37.00 -14.45
N LYS A 673 -48.72 36.77 -15.59
CA LYS A 673 -48.97 37.81 -16.63
C LYS A 673 -50.02 38.86 -16.25
N ARG A 674 -50.84 38.63 -15.21
CA ARG A 674 -51.73 39.64 -14.62
C ARG A 674 -50.99 40.50 -13.60
N GLY A 675 -50.29 39.90 -12.64
CA GLY A 675 -49.50 40.63 -11.64
C GLY A 675 -48.47 41.58 -12.28
N THR A 676 -47.71 41.09 -13.27
CA THR A 676 -46.77 41.92 -14.04
C THR A 676 -47.45 42.97 -14.94
N LYS A 677 -48.74 42.81 -15.26
CA LYS A 677 -49.55 43.85 -15.92
C LYS A 677 -50.01 44.92 -14.93
N ASP A 678 -50.43 44.55 -13.72
CA ASP A 678 -50.89 45.49 -12.70
C ASP A 678 -49.74 46.32 -12.10
N ASP A 679 -48.55 45.76 -11.93
CA ASP A 679 -47.36 46.56 -11.59
C ASP A 679 -46.89 47.45 -12.74
N LYS A 680 -47.01 46.99 -14.00
CA LYS A 680 -46.84 47.89 -15.16
C LYS A 680 -47.92 48.97 -15.21
N LYS A 681 -49.16 48.69 -14.77
CA LYS A 681 -50.25 49.67 -14.69
C LYS A 681 -49.98 50.70 -13.58
N LYS A 682 -49.60 50.29 -12.38
CA LYS A 682 -49.14 51.19 -11.29
C LYS A 682 -47.97 52.06 -11.72
N LYS A 683 -46.98 51.49 -12.44
CA LYS A 683 -45.87 52.27 -13.04
C LYS A 683 -46.35 53.21 -14.15
N LYS A 684 -47.31 52.82 -14.99
CA LYS A 684 -47.86 53.65 -16.08
C LYS A 684 -48.74 54.79 -15.55
N GLU A 685 -49.58 54.57 -14.54
CA GLU A 685 -50.35 55.63 -13.87
C GLU A 685 -49.43 56.65 -13.18
N LYS A 686 -48.30 56.21 -12.60
CA LYS A 686 -47.22 57.10 -12.11
C LYS A 686 -46.50 57.88 -13.24
N LYS A 687 -46.52 57.38 -14.49
CA LYS A 687 -45.85 57.98 -15.65
C LYS A 687 -46.78 58.92 -16.42
N GLU A 688 -48.05 58.55 -16.61
CA GLU A 688 -49.09 59.36 -17.25
C GLU A 688 -49.46 60.60 -16.40
N LYS A 689 -49.36 60.53 -15.07
CA LYS A 689 -49.39 61.74 -14.21
C LYS A 689 -48.20 62.68 -14.40
N LYS A 690 -47.14 62.25 -15.08
CA LYS A 690 -45.89 63.02 -15.29
C LYS A 690 -45.70 63.49 -16.74
N GLU A 691 -46.25 62.76 -17.72
CA GLU A 691 -46.08 63.03 -19.15
C GLU A 691 -47.22 63.87 -19.77
N LYS A 692 -48.29 64.17 -19.01
CA LYS A 692 -49.42 65.00 -19.46
C LYS A 692 -49.09 66.51 -19.57
N LYS A 693 -47.85 66.86 -19.92
CA LYS A 693 -47.36 68.24 -20.04
C LYS A 693 -46.26 68.49 -21.09
N SER A 694 -46.15 67.64 -22.11
CA SER A 694 -45.48 67.96 -23.39
C SER A 694 -45.77 66.92 -24.48
N HIS A 695 -46.85 67.13 -25.25
CA HIS A 695 -46.79 66.91 -26.70
C HIS A 695 -46.58 68.29 -27.33
N ASP A 696 -45.74 68.36 -28.36
CA ASP A 696 -46.18 68.66 -29.72
C ASP A 696 -45.12 68.09 -30.71
N GLU A 697 -45.48 67.98 -31.97
CA GLU A 697 -44.98 67.02 -32.97
C GLU A 697 -44.31 67.73 -34.18
N PRO A 698 -43.89 67.05 -35.28
CA PRO A 698 -43.02 65.84 -35.38
C PRO A 698 -41.93 65.95 -36.49
N GLU A 699 -41.20 64.84 -36.73
CA GLU A 699 -40.67 64.38 -38.06
C GLU A 699 -39.65 65.29 -38.83
N GLU A 700 -38.97 64.88 -39.91
CA GLU A 700 -39.05 63.68 -40.78
C GLU A 700 -37.65 63.13 -41.22
N GLU A 701 -37.48 62.73 -42.50
CA GLU A 701 -36.55 61.68 -42.96
C GLU A 701 -35.15 62.09 -43.50
N SER A 702 -34.40 61.08 -43.97
CA SER A 702 -32.97 61.02 -44.29
C SER A 702 -32.47 61.77 -45.54
N SER A 703 -31.14 62.02 -45.59
CA SER A 703 -30.20 61.71 -46.71
C SER A 703 -29.08 62.75 -46.97
N THR A 704 -27.88 62.23 -47.28
CA THR A 704 -26.73 62.80 -48.02
C THR A 704 -26.44 64.33 -48.03
N LYS A 705 -25.31 64.76 -47.43
CA LYS A 705 -24.11 65.22 -48.21
C LYS A 705 -22.82 65.55 -47.41
N GLU A 706 -21.72 64.99 -47.91
CA GLU A 706 -20.38 65.57 -48.17
C GLU A 706 -19.66 66.60 -47.25
N LYS A 707 -18.43 66.19 -46.87
CA LYS A 707 -17.13 66.93 -46.95
C LYS A 707 -16.72 68.03 -45.94
N LYS A 708 -15.55 67.76 -45.31
CA LYS A 708 -14.42 68.70 -45.00
C LYS A 708 -14.65 69.79 -43.92
N GLU A 709 -13.66 70.31 -43.19
CA GLU A 709 -12.28 69.89 -42.87
C GLU A 709 -11.79 70.59 -41.57
N LYS A 710 -10.80 70.01 -40.87
CA LYS A 710 -9.78 70.66 -40.02
C LYS A 710 -10.18 71.58 -38.82
N LYS A 711 -9.87 71.05 -37.63
CA LYS A 711 -8.85 71.58 -36.66
C LYS A 711 -9.23 72.64 -35.59
N GLU A 712 -9.17 72.17 -34.32
CA GLU A 712 -8.82 72.86 -33.05
C GLU A 712 -9.46 74.20 -32.59
N LYS A 713 -10.11 74.14 -31.40
CA LYS A 713 -10.26 75.22 -30.38
C LYS A 713 -11.17 76.41 -30.81
N LYS A 714 -11.93 77.10 -29.94
CA LYS A 714 -11.90 77.25 -28.47
C LYS A 714 -13.25 77.78 -27.90
N ASP A 715 -13.47 77.62 -26.59
CA ASP A 715 -14.26 78.48 -25.66
C ASP A 715 -15.69 79.02 -25.99
N LYS A 716 -16.69 78.44 -25.31
CA LYS A 716 -17.58 79.08 -24.31
C LYS A 716 -18.62 80.21 -24.66
N LYS A 717 -19.88 79.91 -24.29
CA LYS A 717 -20.72 80.56 -23.23
C LYS A 717 -21.73 81.69 -23.57
N GLU A 718 -23.01 81.33 -23.39
CA GLU A 718 -24.09 82.09 -22.72
C GLU A 718 -24.84 81.04 -21.84
N LYS A 719 -24.96 81.16 -20.50
CA LYS A 719 -25.87 81.98 -19.66
C LYS A 719 -27.29 81.35 -19.46
N LYS A 720 -27.88 81.33 -18.25
CA LYS A 720 -27.35 81.72 -16.91
C LYS A 720 -28.22 81.20 -15.74
N ASP A 721 -27.60 81.22 -14.54
CA ASP A 721 -28.23 81.34 -13.20
C ASP A 721 -28.99 80.10 -12.68
N LYS A 722 -29.10 79.79 -11.37
CA LYS A 722 -28.61 80.28 -10.05
C LYS A 722 -28.46 79.00 -9.16
N LYS A 723 -27.94 78.88 -7.92
CA LYS A 723 -27.00 79.47 -6.92
C LYS A 723 -27.10 78.48 -5.73
N ASP A 724 -26.22 78.22 -4.76
CA ASP A 724 -24.93 78.65 -4.18
C ASP A 724 -24.47 77.39 -3.33
N LYS A 725 -23.33 77.15 -2.66
CA LYS A 725 -21.95 77.68 -2.37
C LYS A 725 -21.22 76.49 -1.62
N LYS A 726 -20.15 76.48 -0.78
CA LYS A 726 -19.04 77.28 -0.18
C LYS A 726 -18.10 76.20 0.50
N ASP A 727 -16.81 76.33 0.87
CA ASP A 727 -15.75 77.28 0.52
C ASP A 727 -14.31 76.81 0.95
N LYS A 728 -13.45 76.38 -0.01
CA LYS A 728 -11.96 76.41 0.12
C LYS A 728 -11.33 75.39 1.13
N LYS A 729 -9.99 75.25 1.33
CA LYS A 729 -8.79 76.09 1.03
C LYS A 729 -7.44 75.30 1.18
N LYS A 730 -6.48 75.45 0.24
CA LYS A 730 -4.98 75.73 0.39
C LYS A 730 -4.09 74.93 1.41
N LYS A 731 -2.73 74.84 1.38
CA LYS A 731 -1.59 75.33 0.53
C LYS A 731 -0.22 74.68 0.97
N HIS A 732 0.75 74.51 0.03
CA HIS A 732 2.23 74.76 0.07
C HIS A 732 3.21 74.29 1.21
N HIS A 733 4.51 74.24 0.82
CA HIS A 733 5.79 74.14 1.59
C HIS A 733 6.18 72.73 2.11
N LYS A 734 7.44 72.25 2.20
CA LYS A 734 8.85 72.61 1.82
C LYS A 734 9.81 72.60 3.04
N GLU A 735 10.65 71.56 3.13
CA GLU A 735 11.92 71.43 3.92
C GLU A 735 11.84 71.71 5.45
N LYS A 736 12.29 70.86 6.40
CA LYS A 736 13.59 70.16 6.49
C LYS A 736 13.70 69.26 7.75
N SER A 737 14.80 68.48 7.82
CA SER A 737 15.52 67.92 8.99
C SER A 737 14.88 66.88 9.94
N ALA A 738 15.48 65.67 9.91
CA ALA A 738 15.72 64.66 10.97
C ALA A 738 14.51 64.10 11.77
N ASP A 739 14.46 62.81 12.13
CA ASP A 739 15.54 61.80 12.20
C ASP A 739 15.03 60.34 11.97
N LYS A 740 15.94 59.36 11.92
CA LYS A 740 15.81 57.88 11.83
C LYS A 740 15.78 57.18 10.46
N ASP A 741 16.27 55.94 10.51
CA ASP A 741 16.52 54.96 9.43
C ASP A 741 15.30 54.12 8.99
N THR A 742 15.56 53.25 8.01
CA THR A 742 14.67 52.30 7.28
C THR A 742 13.68 52.97 6.31
N SER A 743 13.34 52.38 5.16
CA SER A 743 13.83 51.18 4.45
C SER A 743 14.34 51.61 3.04
N GLY A 744 14.71 50.80 2.06
CA GLY A 744 14.40 49.42 1.67
C GLY A 744 14.32 49.40 0.13
N ALA A 745 14.77 48.34 -0.54
CA ALA A 745 14.77 48.28 -2.01
C ALA A 745 13.70 47.31 -2.54
N ASP A 746 13.24 47.62 -3.75
CA ASP A 746 12.66 46.77 -4.80
C ASP A 746 12.40 45.27 -4.45
N ASP A 747 11.13 44.88 -4.38
CA ASP A 747 10.49 44.02 -5.40
C ASP A 747 8.95 44.02 -5.23
N ASP A 748 8.18 43.84 -6.31
CA ASP A 748 6.71 43.78 -6.28
C ASP A 748 6.25 42.35 -5.85
N ASP A 749 6.37 42.11 -4.55
CA ASP A 749 6.06 40.83 -3.89
C ASP A 749 4.54 40.57 -3.76
N VAL A 750 4.18 39.36 -3.30
CA VAL A 750 2.83 39.04 -2.81
C VAL A 750 2.43 40.05 -1.73
N VAL A 751 1.17 40.51 -1.74
CA VAL A 751 0.68 41.52 -0.78
C VAL A 751 0.53 40.92 0.63
N TRP A 752 1.65 40.76 1.33
CA TRP A 752 1.71 40.54 2.76
C TRP A 752 1.23 41.81 3.48
N HIS A 753 0.30 41.66 4.43
CA HIS A 753 -0.25 42.80 5.16
C HIS A 753 0.75 43.36 6.18
N THR A 754 1.49 44.39 5.78
CA THR A 754 2.60 45.01 6.55
C THR A 754 2.19 46.11 7.53
N ASP A 755 0.89 46.28 7.81
CA ASP A 755 0.45 47.20 8.87
C ASP A 755 0.77 46.61 10.25
N LEU A 756 1.73 47.22 10.95
CA LEU A 756 2.18 46.85 12.30
C LEU A 756 1.70 47.83 13.39
N SER A 757 0.68 48.65 13.09
CA SER A 757 0.01 49.43 14.13
C SER A 757 -0.58 48.51 15.22
N ALA A 758 -0.66 48.98 16.46
CA ALA A 758 -1.25 48.19 17.54
C ALA A 758 -2.70 47.77 17.23
N GLU A 759 -3.43 48.59 16.46
CA GLU A 759 -4.78 48.29 16.00
C GLU A 759 -4.80 47.23 14.90
N ALA A 760 -3.84 47.20 13.96
CA ALA A 760 -3.75 46.16 12.94
C ALA A 760 -3.13 44.84 13.45
N VAL A 761 -2.23 44.91 14.43
CA VAL A 761 -1.71 43.73 15.13
C VAL A 761 -2.79 43.15 16.04
N ALA A 762 -3.57 43.98 16.75
CA ALA A 762 -4.75 43.53 17.47
C ALA A 762 -5.84 43.00 16.52
N ALA A 763 -6.02 43.60 15.34
CA ALA A 763 -6.95 43.08 14.33
C ALA A 763 -6.51 41.73 13.78
N ARG A 764 -5.21 41.51 13.48
CA ARG A 764 -4.70 40.19 13.06
C ARG A 764 -4.60 39.20 14.20
N ALA A 765 -4.39 39.62 15.44
CA ALA A 765 -4.49 38.76 16.61
C ALA A 765 -5.94 38.34 16.84
N ALA A 766 -6.91 39.25 16.71
CA ALA A 766 -8.33 38.94 16.78
C ALA A 766 -8.85 38.17 15.56
N GLU A 767 -8.24 38.32 14.37
CA GLU A 767 -8.53 37.52 13.17
C GLU A 767 -7.87 36.14 13.28
N ALA A 768 -6.69 36.02 13.88
CA ALA A 768 -6.07 34.74 14.23
C ALA A 768 -6.84 34.04 15.35
N GLU A 769 -7.22 34.73 16.44
CA GLU A 769 -8.14 34.21 17.46
C GLU A 769 -9.51 33.89 16.86
N ALA A 770 -10.01 34.63 15.87
CA ALA A 770 -11.26 34.28 15.19
C ALA A 770 -11.11 33.11 14.20
N ILE A 771 -9.91 32.85 13.66
CA ILE A 771 -9.61 31.70 12.81
C ILE A 771 -9.30 30.47 13.67
N GLU A 772 -8.60 30.61 14.79
CA GLU A 772 -8.40 29.55 15.79
C GLU A 772 -9.71 29.26 16.53
N ALA A 773 -10.54 30.26 16.85
CA ALA A 773 -11.88 30.04 17.39
C ALA A 773 -12.87 29.58 16.32
N ALA A 774 -12.68 29.87 15.03
CA ALA A 774 -13.48 29.26 13.97
C ALA A 774 -12.99 27.84 13.61
N ALA A 775 -11.71 27.51 13.83
CA ALA A 775 -11.18 26.17 13.70
C ALA A 775 -11.55 25.31 14.91
N ALA A 776 -11.46 25.86 16.12
CA ALA A 776 -11.92 25.25 17.36
C ALA A 776 -13.45 25.14 17.36
N ALA A 777 -14.20 26.15 16.91
CA ALA A 777 -15.66 26.03 16.73
C ALA A 777 -16.06 25.19 15.51
N ALA A 778 -15.17 24.96 14.52
CA ALA A 778 -15.41 23.94 13.48
C ALA A 778 -15.13 22.54 14.01
N MET A 779 -14.13 22.36 14.89
CA MET A 779 -13.88 21.11 15.60
C MET A 779 -14.98 20.82 16.62
N GLU A 780 -15.39 21.79 17.45
CA GLU A 780 -16.55 21.70 18.33
C GLU A 780 -17.84 21.51 17.54
N ALA A 781 -18.09 22.20 16.43
CA ALA A 781 -19.26 21.92 15.60
C ALA A 781 -19.23 20.50 15.00
N SER A 782 -18.06 20.01 14.59
CA SER A 782 -17.88 18.60 14.19
C SER A 782 -17.97 17.59 15.35
N ALA A 783 -17.98 18.08 16.60
CA ALA A 783 -18.17 17.29 17.83
C ALA A 783 -19.51 17.58 18.54
N ALA A 784 -20.35 18.48 17.98
CA ALA A 784 -21.59 18.96 18.61
C ALA A 784 -22.82 18.94 17.68
N GLU A 785 -22.68 18.65 16.38
CA GLU A 785 -23.78 18.01 15.63
C GLU A 785 -23.87 16.54 16.05
N GLU A 786 -24.69 16.32 17.09
CA GLU A 786 -25.16 15.04 17.66
C GLU A 786 -24.28 13.81 17.38
N VAL A 787 -23.40 13.50 18.34
CA VAL A 787 -22.88 12.13 18.55
C VAL A 787 -24.05 11.21 18.89
N VAL A 788 -24.71 10.71 17.85
CA VAL A 788 -25.25 9.35 17.86
C VAL A 788 -24.02 8.46 18.00
N ALA A 789 -23.80 7.93 19.20
CA ALA A 789 -22.76 6.93 19.43
C ALA A 789 -23.15 5.62 18.72
N THR A 790 -22.86 5.56 17.42
CA THR A 790 -22.94 4.33 16.64
C THR A 790 -21.88 3.34 17.09
N LEU A 791 -22.16 2.07 16.81
CA LEU A 791 -21.34 0.89 17.06
C LEU A 791 -19.85 0.97 16.61
N ASP A 792 -19.48 1.96 15.82
CA ASP A 792 -18.29 1.93 14.95
C ASP A 792 -16.93 2.02 15.70
N ASN A 793 -16.94 2.17 17.03
CA ASN A 793 -15.72 2.22 17.87
C ASN A 793 -15.05 0.85 18.10
N LEU A 794 -15.62 -0.25 17.60
CA LEU A 794 -14.89 -1.49 17.33
C LEU A 794 -15.05 -1.82 15.83
N GLN A 795 -13.93 -1.98 15.12
CA GLN A 795 -13.91 -2.15 13.66
C GLN A 795 -14.31 -3.57 13.21
N VAL A 796 -15.59 -3.92 13.35
CA VAL A 796 -16.13 -5.20 12.88
C VAL A 796 -16.52 -5.10 11.39
N ASP A 797 -15.50 -5.08 10.52
CA ASP A 797 -15.70 -5.36 9.10
C ASP A 797 -16.07 -6.85 8.92
N ASP A 798 -17.35 -7.10 8.63
CA ASP A 798 -18.03 -8.40 8.52
C ASP A 798 -18.25 -9.18 9.84
N GLU A 799 -19.38 -8.91 10.52
CA GLU A 799 -19.87 -9.68 11.67
C GLU A 799 -19.94 -11.20 11.40
N ASN A 800 -20.19 -11.64 10.16
CA ASN A 800 -20.26 -13.07 9.83
C ASN A 800 -18.87 -13.73 9.90
N ALA A 801 -17.81 -12.97 9.58
CA ALA A 801 -16.44 -13.41 9.71
C ALA A 801 -16.01 -13.46 11.19
N LEU A 802 -16.43 -12.46 11.98
CA LEU A 802 -16.22 -12.44 13.44
C LEU A 802 -16.92 -13.62 14.14
N ASP A 803 -18.21 -13.84 13.88
CA ASP A 803 -18.97 -14.95 14.46
C ASP A 803 -18.47 -16.33 14.00
N SER A 804 -17.97 -16.44 12.76
CA SER A 804 -17.31 -17.66 12.27
C SER A 804 -16.00 -17.94 13.03
N ALA A 805 -15.14 -16.93 13.20
CA ALA A 805 -13.90 -17.06 13.96
C ALA A 805 -14.16 -17.43 15.44
N VAL A 806 -15.13 -16.76 16.08
CA VAL A 806 -15.58 -17.06 17.44
C VAL A 806 -16.12 -18.48 17.54
N SER A 807 -17.00 -18.92 16.64
CA SER A 807 -17.58 -20.26 16.64
C SER A 807 -16.53 -21.35 16.48
N ASN A 808 -15.57 -21.17 15.57
CA ASN A 808 -14.48 -22.11 15.36
C ASN A 808 -13.54 -22.20 16.58
N LEU A 809 -13.13 -21.06 17.14
CA LEU A 809 -12.28 -21.01 18.33
C LEU A 809 -12.98 -21.58 19.56
N LYS A 810 -14.29 -21.32 19.71
CA LYS A 810 -15.12 -21.89 20.79
C LYS A 810 -15.19 -23.42 20.69
N CYS A 811 -15.40 -23.96 19.49
CA CYS A 811 -15.36 -25.40 19.23
C CYS A 811 -13.99 -26.02 19.53
N TYR A 812 -12.89 -25.28 19.33
CA TYR A 812 -11.54 -25.71 19.71
C TYR A 812 -11.35 -25.73 21.23
N LEU A 813 -11.85 -24.70 21.93
CA LEU A 813 -11.77 -24.58 23.40
C LEU A 813 -12.60 -25.61 24.19
N GLU A 814 -13.49 -26.36 23.53
CA GLU A 814 -14.14 -27.56 24.11
C GLU A 814 -13.14 -28.71 24.35
N SER A 815 -11.98 -28.70 23.68
CA SER A 815 -10.90 -29.67 23.85
C SER A 815 -9.76 -29.13 24.73
N SER A 816 -8.99 -30.04 25.32
CA SER A 816 -7.91 -29.70 26.25
C SER A 816 -6.61 -29.35 25.52
N HIS A 817 -6.38 -28.06 25.30
CA HIS A 817 -5.20 -27.48 24.63
C HIS A 817 -4.34 -26.64 25.58
N SER A 818 -3.05 -26.47 25.26
CA SER A 818 -2.13 -25.57 25.98
C SER A 818 -2.33 -24.10 25.59
N GLU A 819 -1.88 -23.16 26.43
CA GLU A 819 -2.03 -21.72 26.16
C GLU A 819 -1.40 -21.26 24.83
N THR A 820 -0.29 -21.90 24.42
CA THR A 820 0.38 -21.62 23.14
C THR A 820 -0.46 -22.10 21.97
N GLU A 821 -1.00 -23.32 22.02
CA GLU A 821 -1.89 -23.86 20.98
C GLU A 821 -3.17 -23.01 20.85
N ILE A 822 -3.72 -22.53 21.98
CA ILE A 822 -4.90 -21.65 22.00
C ILE A 822 -4.59 -20.29 21.36
N PHE A 823 -3.42 -19.70 21.63
CA PHE A 823 -3.01 -18.43 21.01
C PHE A 823 -2.68 -18.58 19.52
N GLU A 824 -2.05 -19.69 19.11
CA GLU A 824 -1.82 -20.04 17.71
C GLU A 824 -3.14 -20.25 16.95
N GLU A 825 -4.11 -20.94 17.56
CA GLU A 825 -5.46 -21.12 16.99
C GLU A 825 -6.22 -19.79 16.87
N LEU A 826 -6.16 -18.92 17.88
CA LEU A 826 -6.73 -17.57 17.81
C LEU A 826 -6.14 -16.78 16.63
N CYS A 827 -4.82 -16.78 16.48
CA CYS A 827 -4.14 -16.15 15.34
C CYS A 827 -4.56 -16.78 14.01
N ARG A 828 -4.76 -18.10 13.96
CA ARG A 828 -5.23 -18.83 12.78
C ARG A 828 -6.66 -18.44 12.40
N GLN A 829 -7.59 -18.37 13.36
CA GLN A 829 -8.98 -17.97 13.10
C GLN A 829 -9.10 -16.51 12.68
N GLN A 830 -8.38 -15.60 13.35
CA GLN A 830 -8.27 -14.19 12.94
C GLN A 830 -7.74 -14.05 11.50
N THR A 831 -6.73 -14.85 11.13
CA THR A 831 -6.17 -14.87 9.77
C THR A 831 -7.13 -15.47 8.74
N TYR A 832 -7.84 -16.56 9.08
CA TYR A 832 -8.79 -17.23 8.19
C TYR A 832 -10.05 -16.41 7.92
N ALA A 833 -10.51 -15.65 8.91
CA ALA A 833 -11.63 -14.71 8.80
C ALA A 833 -11.22 -13.36 8.18
N ALA A 834 -9.92 -13.15 7.88
CA ALA A 834 -9.35 -11.90 7.37
C ALA A 834 -9.56 -10.66 8.28
N LEU A 835 -9.84 -10.89 9.57
CA LEU A 835 -10.05 -9.86 10.58
C LEU A 835 -8.72 -9.14 10.92
N PRO A 836 -8.76 -7.86 11.33
CA PRO A 836 -7.56 -7.15 11.81
C PRO A 836 -7.02 -7.74 13.14
N VAL A 837 -5.78 -7.37 13.48
CA VAL A 837 -5.09 -7.87 14.68
C VAL A 837 -5.74 -7.37 15.99
N THR A 838 -6.40 -6.21 15.95
CA THR A 838 -7.21 -5.63 17.04
C THR A 838 -8.28 -6.60 17.54
N ASP A 839 -8.87 -7.36 16.64
CA ASP A 839 -10.08 -8.15 16.92
C ASP A 839 -9.75 -9.44 17.67
N ARG A 840 -8.47 -9.77 17.85
CA ARG A 840 -8.02 -10.92 18.64
C ARG A 840 -8.60 -10.92 20.05
N LEU A 841 -8.70 -9.75 20.68
CA LEU A 841 -9.32 -9.62 22.01
C LEU A 841 -10.82 -9.94 21.96
N VAL A 842 -11.55 -9.42 20.97
CA VAL A 842 -12.99 -9.65 20.79
C VAL A 842 -13.28 -11.11 20.44
N VAL A 843 -12.53 -11.71 19.50
CA VAL A 843 -12.65 -13.11 19.09
C VAL A 843 -12.34 -14.04 20.26
N PHE A 844 -11.25 -13.79 20.99
CA PHE A 844 -10.87 -14.60 22.14
C PHE A 844 -11.90 -14.49 23.27
N PHE A 845 -12.31 -13.26 23.63
CA PHE A 845 -13.24 -13.03 24.72
C PHE A 845 -14.60 -13.71 24.46
N ARG A 846 -15.21 -13.50 23.27
CA ARG A 846 -16.51 -14.11 22.90
C ARG A 846 -16.45 -15.64 22.75
N ALA A 847 -15.26 -16.22 22.57
CA ALA A 847 -15.07 -17.68 22.52
C ALA A 847 -14.78 -18.29 23.90
N ALA A 848 -14.01 -17.60 24.74
CA ALA A 848 -13.47 -18.12 26.00
C ALA A 848 -14.32 -17.79 27.23
N PHE A 849 -14.98 -16.62 27.28
CA PHE A 849 -15.85 -16.21 28.38
C PHE A 849 -17.26 -16.78 28.15
N THR A 850 -17.80 -17.45 29.17
CA THR A 850 -19.07 -18.19 29.12
C THR A 850 -19.75 -18.18 30.50
N ASP A 851 -20.99 -18.65 30.62
CA ASP A 851 -21.70 -18.80 31.92
C ASP A 851 -20.88 -19.52 33.02
N GLN A 852 -19.88 -20.33 32.65
CA GLN A 852 -19.07 -21.11 33.57
C GLN A 852 -17.79 -20.39 34.06
N VAL A 853 -17.51 -19.17 33.58
CA VAL A 853 -16.25 -18.45 33.83
C VAL A 853 -15.92 -18.32 35.33
N LEU A 854 -16.91 -17.95 36.15
CA LEU A 854 -16.78 -17.86 37.61
C LEU A 854 -16.77 -19.24 38.29
N ALA A 855 -17.63 -20.15 37.84
CA ALA A 855 -17.85 -21.44 38.50
C ALA A 855 -16.67 -22.43 38.37
N SER A 856 -15.77 -22.19 37.42
CA SER A 856 -14.58 -23.02 37.18
C SER A 856 -13.27 -22.22 37.16
N ASN A 857 -13.31 -20.96 37.64
CA ASN A 857 -12.21 -19.98 37.56
C ASN A 857 -11.47 -20.01 36.22
N GLN A 858 -12.21 -19.79 35.13
CA GLN A 858 -11.64 -19.84 33.78
C GLN A 858 -10.74 -18.64 33.46
N VAL A 859 -10.74 -17.59 34.30
CA VAL A 859 -9.85 -16.42 34.14
C VAL A 859 -8.39 -16.87 34.23
N SER A 860 -7.97 -17.52 35.33
CA SER A 860 -6.61 -18.04 35.52
C SER A 860 -6.18 -19.09 34.49
N LYS A 861 -7.13 -19.77 33.83
CA LYS A 861 -6.83 -20.68 32.70
C LYS A 861 -6.37 -19.92 31.45
N TYR A 862 -6.80 -18.67 31.30
CA TYR A 862 -6.62 -17.86 30.09
C TYR A 862 -5.71 -16.65 30.27
N THR A 863 -5.26 -16.34 31.50
CA THR A 863 -4.25 -15.31 31.79
C THR A 863 -3.05 -15.35 30.82
N PRO A 864 -2.37 -16.49 30.57
CA PRO A 864 -1.19 -16.51 29.68
C PRO A 864 -1.53 -16.43 28.18
N VAL A 865 -2.81 -16.28 27.83
CA VAL A 865 -3.29 -15.93 26.49
C VAL A 865 -3.67 -14.44 26.44
N LEU A 866 -4.32 -13.92 27.49
CA LEU A 866 -4.66 -12.51 27.65
C LEU A 866 -3.40 -11.62 27.71
N GLU A 867 -2.36 -12.04 28.45
CA GLU A 867 -1.02 -11.41 28.47
C GLU A 867 -0.42 -11.19 27.06
N LYS A 868 -0.76 -12.04 26.08
CA LYS A 868 -0.24 -11.99 24.71
C LYS A 868 -1.11 -11.18 23.75
N ILE A 869 -2.24 -10.65 24.24
CA ILE A 869 -3.23 -9.89 23.47
C ILE A 869 -3.30 -8.44 24.00
N ILE A 870 -3.15 -8.25 25.31
CA ILE A 870 -3.37 -6.98 26.00
C ILE A 870 -2.04 -6.21 26.10
N GLU A 871 -1.77 -5.39 25.07
CA GLU A 871 -0.65 -4.44 25.07
C GLU A 871 -1.10 -3.05 25.54
N GLY A 872 -1.07 -2.82 26.85
CA GLY A 872 -1.25 -1.51 27.49
C GLY A 872 -2.70 -1.00 27.59
N GLN A 873 -2.85 0.17 28.24
CA GLN A 873 -4.10 0.73 28.75
C GLN A 873 -5.31 0.69 27.79
N HIS A 874 -5.11 0.99 26.50
CA HIS A 874 -6.19 0.96 25.50
C HIS A 874 -6.84 -0.42 25.34
N SER A 875 -6.03 -1.50 25.39
CA SER A 875 -6.54 -2.88 25.31
C SER A 875 -7.17 -3.35 26.63
N GLN A 876 -6.74 -2.80 27.77
CA GLN A 876 -7.43 -3.00 29.05
C GLN A 876 -8.81 -2.32 29.05
N TYR A 877 -8.95 -1.11 28.50
CA TYR A 877 -10.25 -0.46 28.32
C TYR A 877 -11.19 -1.25 27.38
N GLN A 878 -10.65 -1.91 26.35
CA GLN A 878 -11.42 -2.84 25.51
C GLN A 878 -11.87 -4.09 26.29
N LEU A 879 -11.01 -4.68 27.13
CA LEU A 879 -11.37 -5.80 28.00
C LEU A 879 -12.45 -5.40 29.03
N LEU A 880 -12.35 -4.20 29.61
CA LEU A 880 -13.35 -3.63 30.51
C LEU A 880 -14.70 -3.45 29.80
N ALA A 881 -14.71 -2.90 28.59
CA ALA A 881 -15.91 -2.76 27.75
C ALA A 881 -16.58 -4.10 27.43
N LEU A 882 -15.79 -5.12 27.05
CA LEU A 882 -16.26 -6.47 26.76
C LEU A 882 -16.82 -7.16 28.01
N THR A 883 -16.14 -7.03 29.16
CA THR A 883 -16.59 -7.60 30.44
C THR A 883 -17.87 -6.94 30.94
N GLU A 884 -18.00 -5.63 30.74
CA GLU A 884 -19.22 -4.89 31.07
C GLU A 884 -20.38 -5.30 30.17
N HIS A 885 -20.17 -5.41 28.85
CA HIS A 885 -21.16 -5.90 27.90
C HIS A 885 -21.65 -7.31 28.24
N PHE A 886 -20.71 -8.22 28.53
CA PHE A 886 -20.98 -9.60 28.91
C PHE A 886 -21.85 -9.70 30.17
N CYS A 887 -21.54 -8.92 31.22
CA CYS A 887 -22.31 -8.96 32.47
C CYS A 887 -23.66 -8.23 32.40
N ALA A 888 -23.79 -7.22 31.53
CA ALA A 888 -24.96 -6.35 31.48
C ALA A 888 -25.99 -6.72 30.40
N VAL A 889 -25.55 -7.29 29.28
CA VAL A 889 -26.37 -7.52 28.08
C VAL A 889 -26.43 -8.99 27.70
N GLU A 890 -25.28 -9.66 27.57
CA GLU A 890 -25.24 -11.07 27.12
C GLU A 890 -25.68 -12.04 28.23
N HIS A 891 -25.17 -11.87 29.44
CA HIS A 891 -25.45 -12.70 30.61
C HIS A 891 -25.91 -11.87 31.84
N PRO A 892 -27.09 -11.21 31.82
CA PRO A 892 -27.56 -10.35 32.92
C PRO A 892 -27.72 -11.04 34.29
N ALA A 893 -27.70 -12.38 34.34
CA ALA A 893 -27.64 -13.13 35.59
C ALA A 893 -26.30 -12.96 36.34
N LEU A 894 -25.24 -12.51 35.65
CA LEU A 894 -23.91 -12.24 36.21
C LEU A 894 -23.70 -10.77 36.59
N LEU A 895 -24.71 -9.89 36.43
CA LEU A 895 -24.62 -8.46 36.73
C LEU A 895 -24.09 -8.18 38.15
N THR A 896 -24.59 -8.90 39.15
CA THR A 896 -24.14 -8.80 40.57
C THR A 896 -22.72 -9.31 40.81
N SER A 897 -22.15 -10.05 39.86
CA SER A 897 -20.83 -10.66 39.93
C SER A 897 -19.78 -9.90 39.10
N TYR A 898 -20.16 -8.82 38.43
CA TYR A 898 -19.24 -7.97 37.64
C TYR A 898 -18.00 -7.49 38.45
N PRO A 899 -18.12 -7.03 39.71
CA PRO A 899 -16.95 -6.67 40.52
C PRO A 899 -16.04 -7.87 40.84
N ILE A 900 -16.61 -9.09 40.92
CA ILE A 900 -15.84 -10.32 41.17
C ILE A 900 -15.03 -10.70 39.91
N LEU A 901 -15.59 -10.50 38.72
CA LEU A 901 -14.87 -10.72 37.46
C LEU A 901 -13.73 -9.71 37.26
N LEU A 902 -13.97 -8.43 37.58
CA LEU A 902 -12.90 -7.43 37.54
C LEU A 902 -11.83 -7.67 38.61
N LYS A 903 -12.21 -8.13 39.82
CA LYS A 903 -11.23 -8.57 40.82
C LYS A 903 -10.42 -9.77 40.34
N LEU A 904 -11.02 -10.78 39.70
CA LEU A 904 -10.28 -11.93 39.17
C LEU A 904 -9.30 -11.55 38.04
N LEU A 905 -9.60 -10.51 37.27
CA LEU A 905 -8.69 -9.98 36.25
C LEU A 905 -7.58 -9.09 36.85
N TYR A 906 -7.86 -8.44 37.97
CA TYR A 906 -6.87 -7.69 38.76
C TYR A 906 -5.92 -8.62 39.54
N ASP A 907 -6.44 -9.65 40.21
CA ASP A 907 -5.69 -10.66 40.97
C ASP A 907 -4.73 -11.50 40.11
N GLU A 908 -4.86 -11.42 38.77
CA GLU A 908 -4.07 -12.13 37.76
C GLU A 908 -3.20 -11.17 36.91
N ASP A 909 -2.97 -9.93 37.38
CA ASP A 909 -2.17 -8.88 36.71
C ASP A 909 -2.65 -8.49 35.29
N VAL A 910 -3.91 -8.80 34.90
CA VAL A 910 -4.47 -8.53 33.55
C VAL A 910 -5.05 -7.11 33.43
N LEU A 911 -5.49 -6.51 34.53
CA LEU A 911 -5.99 -5.14 34.60
C LEU A 911 -5.19 -4.34 35.63
N GLU A 912 -4.64 -3.21 35.22
CA GLU A 912 -3.93 -2.28 36.11
C GLU A 912 -4.94 -1.42 36.89
N GLU A 913 -4.57 -1.02 38.10
CA GLU A 913 -5.41 -0.19 38.99
C GLU A 913 -5.83 1.13 38.32
N GLU A 914 -4.88 1.82 37.67
CA GLU A 914 -5.14 3.06 36.92
C GLU A 914 -6.30 2.89 35.93
N SER A 915 -6.36 1.75 35.23
CA SER A 915 -7.38 1.46 34.23
C SER A 915 -8.76 1.21 34.87
N LEU A 916 -8.80 0.52 36.01
CA LEU A 916 -10.02 0.26 36.77
C LEU A 916 -10.61 1.55 37.37
N VAL A 917 -9.77 2.37 38.01
CA VAL A 917 -10.16 3.66 38.58
C VAL A 917 -10.61 4.62 37.47
N ALA A 918 -9.87 4.70 36.34
CA ALA A 918 -10.24 5.55 35.22
C ALA A 918 -11.54 5.13 34.53
N TRP A 919 -11.86 3.83 34.46
CA TRP A 919 -13.14 3.33 33.95
C TRP A 919 -14.32 3.81 34.79
N ALA A 920 -14.18 3.74 36.12
CA ALA A 920 -15.23 4.11 37.07
C ALA A 920 -15.42 5.63 37.23
N THR A 921 -14.35 6.43 37.10
CA THR A 921 -14.35 7.86 37.51
C THR A 921 -14.19 8.85 36.34
N ASN A 922 -13.26 8.61 35.41
CA ASN A 922 -12.73 9.66 34.53
C ASN A 922 -13.50 9.84 33.21
N GLY A 923 -14.71 9.28 33.09
CA GLY A 923 -15.55 9.40 31.89
C GLY A 923 -15.09 8.59 30.68
N VAL A 924 -13.89 7.98 30.73
CA VAL A 924 -13.28 7.11 29.71
C VAL A 924 -14.26 6.07 29.18
N ARG A 925 -15.09 5.49 30.06
CA ARG A 925 -16.19 4.58 29.70
C ARG A 925 -17.05 5.09 28.53
N LYS A 926 -17.30 6.40 28.39
CA LYS A 926 -18.12 6.96 27.31
C LYS A 926 -17.51 6.84 25.90
N GLU A 927 -16.19 6.67 25.80
CA GLU A 927 -15.48 6.51 24.53
C GLU A 927 -15.42 5.03 24.10
N TYR A 928 -15.43 4.11 25.07
CA TYR A 928 -15.12 2.68 24.86
C TYR A 928 -16.27 1.71 25.16
N ALA A 929 -17.28 2.08 25.94
CA ALA A 929 -18.36 1.17 26.31
C ALA A 929 -19.23 0.81 25.11
N HIS A 930 -19.60 -0.48 25.03
CA HIS A 930 -20.49 -0.96 23.98
C HIS A 930 -21.88 -0.32 24.13
N TRP A 931 -22.36 0.33 23.06
CA TRP A 931 -23.65 1.03 22.93
C TRP A 931 -24.88 0.33 23.57
N ALA A 932 -24.90 -1.00 23.61
CA ALA A 932 -25.99 -1.78 24.20
C ALA A 932 -26.05 -1.67 25.73
N VAL A 933 -24.95 -1.27 26.40
CA VAL A 933 -24.89 -1.03 27.85
C VAL A 933 -25.35 0.40 28.16
N THR A 934 -26.68 0.56 28.17
CA THR A 934 -27.36 1.84 28.43
C THR A 934 -26.93 2.51 29.74
N ASP A 935 -27.14 3.83 29.86
CA ASP A 935 -26.79 4.57 31.08
C ASP A 935 -27.45 3.98 32.35
N GLU A 936 -28.67 3.45 32.25
CA GLU A 936 -29.36 2.79 33.38
C GLU A 936 -28.75 1.43 33.78
N LEU A 937 -27.95 0.80 32.90
CA LEU A 937 -27.13 -0.36 33.22
C LEU A 937 -25.76 0.09 33.77
N ALA A 938 -25.16 1.11 33.16
CA ALA A 938 -23.92 1.74 33.61
C ALA A 938 -23.99 2.21 35.07
N GLU A 939 -25.06 2.91 35.46
CA GLU A 939 -25.27 3.36 36.84
C GLU A 939 -25.33 2.19 37.84
N LYS A 940 -25.93 1.06 37.45
CA LYS A 940 -26.02 -0.15 38.30
C LYS A 940 -24.67 -0.86 38.43
N LEU A 941 -23.92 -0.95 37.33
CA LEU A 941 -22.58 -1.55 37.29
C LEU A 941 -21.59 -0.72 38.12
N ASN A 942 -21.60 0.62 37.95
CA ASN A 942 -20.80 1.53 38.77
C ASN A 942 -21.21 1.49 40.25
N ALA A 943 -22.50 1.40 40.58
CA ALA A 943 -22.95 1.24 41.97
C ALA A 943 -22.52 -0.10 42.62
N LEU A 944 -22.40 -1.17 41.82
CA LEU A 944 -21.86 -2.46 42.27
C LEU A 944 -20.34 -2.47 42.35
N LEU A 945 -19.65 -1.79 41.44
CA LEU A 945 -18.19 -1.71 41.36
C LEU A 945 -17.61 -0.75 42.40
N LYS A 946 -18.38 0.26 42.83
CA LYS A 946 -17.95 1.31 43.76
C LYS A 946 -17.21 0.78 45.00
N PRO A 947 -17.67 -0.24 45.76
CA PRO A 947 -16.95 -0.74 46.93
C PRO A 947 -15.61 -1.44 46.62
N PHE A 948 -15.37 -1.84 45.37
CA PHE A 948 -14.09 -2.37 44.91
C PHE A 948 -13.13 -1.24 44.52
N ILE A 949 -13.64 -0.16 43.90
CA ILE A 949 -12.85 1.07 43.66
C ILE A 949 -12.48 1.74 44.99
N GLU A 950 -13.43 1.88 45.93
CA GLU A 950 -13.15 2.35 47.30
C GLU A 950 -12.22 1.40 48.08
N TRP A 951 -12.00 0.16 47.64
CA TRP A 951 -10.97 -0.71 48.22
C TRP A 951 -9.59 -0.48 47.59
N LEU A 952 -9.52 -0.35 46.26
CA LEU A 952 -8.29 -0.01 45.54
C LEU A 952 -7.75 1.36 45.98
N GLU A 953 -8.57 2.41 45.92
CA GLU A 953 -8.19 3.79 46.25
C GLU A 953 -7.71 4.00 47.70
N ASN A 954 -8.00 3.06 48.63
CA ASN A 954 -7.52 3.09 50.02
C ASN A 954 -6.40 2.07 50.30
N ALA A 955 -6.01 1.24 49.33
CA ALA A 955 -5.00 0.19 49.53
C ALA A 955 -3.58 0.74 49.73
N GLU A 956 -3.29 1.98 49.29
CA GLU A 956 -2.02 2.66 49.60
C GLU A 956 -1.96 3.14 51.06
N GLU A 957 -3.08 3.58 51.68
CA GLU A 957 -3.07 4.17 53.03
C GLU A 957 -2.79 3.14 54.14
N GLU A 958 -3.19 1.87 54.00
CA GLU A 958 -2.90 0.82 55.00
C GLU A 958 -1.42 0.34 54.97
N SER A 959 -0.59 0.83 54.05
CA SER A 959 0.79 0.33 53.85
C SER A 959 1.91 1.12 54.56
N GLU A 960 1.63 2.30 55.13
CA GLU A 960 2.61 3.10 55.89
C GLU A 960 2.52 2.93 57.43
N ASP A 961 1.48 2.27 57.97
CA ASP A 961 1.17 2.23 59.42
C ASP A 961 1.40 0.86 60.13
N GLU A 962 1.70 -0.25 59.43
CA GLU A 962 1.94 -1.59 60.05
C GLU A 962 3.43 -1.94 60.35
N ASP A 963 4.31 -0.96 60.51
CA ASP A 963 5.75 -1.19 60.85
C ASP A 963 6.08 -0.91 62.34
N ASP A 964 5.08 -0.82 63.24
CA ASP A 964 5.25 -0.37 64.65
C ASP A 964 4.31 -1.03 65.72
N GLU A 965 4.17 -2.37 65.76
CA GLU A 965 3.84 -3.13 67.02
C GLU A 965 4.42 -4.57 67.11
#